data_AF-B6VZ00-F1
#
_entry.id   AF-B6VZ00-F1
#
_cell.length_a   1.000
_cell.length_b   1.000
_cell.length_c   1.000
_cell.angle_alpha   90.00
_cell.angle_beta   90.00
_cell.angle_gamma   90.00
#
_symmetry.space_group_name_H-M   'P 1'
#
loop_
_entity.id
_entity.type
_entity.pdbx_description
1 polymer ?
#
loop_
_entity_poly.entity_id
_entity_poly.type
_entity_poly.pdbx_seq_one_letter_code
_entity_poly.pdbx_strand_id
1 'polypeptide(L)'
;MNKDFFKSSNPSRFHSLRDTRPEPTTWQVLFKEITNSTHTTATRHYRAHLATLSDIEATGDAQQLEQWKLTKSNMKNAQPAFIPSVLLEGGRTYAHVKGFTGFIMVDIDGIPPERFAAILTLVKEDIHSFLVYITISGCGIRVISHVEGGVTKANYRMVWEWVNDHYARLCGVEIDGQCKNATRMSVLCHDPEALLRPEASSFHTSGMKPREKPKRGTAVTVTAERAYKIIRAQLEEEGIAYAPGSYNDYVSRCFYHTNRCGVPQADAEAWALRTFPDYPREQLLPIIKSCYSLTMEFNTVPLPRSVRKKEKENDSSHKKATVEEMEEFINSYMKFRMNMLTHQIETQLIADAYTDRPEASACHWQRLTDHIENSLWCAMQHHGMAVNLNELHTLLGSDFVKEYHPLKEYLDGLPPWDGETDYIGRLAAMVHVKESPHSPLQQDKSRERNDLSETPVRFADILKRWMVSMIAAALDETVVNQVILTLIGRQGSYKTSFMQHILPPVLSEYYTTKSNSSRMTKDDLFTMTENLVINLEEIDTMPPSELNQLKAMVTQRYVDERRAYGRNKVHLPHVASFVATGNNLQFLTDDTGNRRWLPFEVEDIDSPWEADIPYEGIYSQTYALYQDVNFRYWFTDKEIQQLRGHVQQFEVPRPEYELILTYYRKPVGLERGVYTTSSQIIGRFGNTSLRLSLQKVGRAMRELGFRQVKASNANYWVVVERTTEEVQHLLPAETEQADPPGEKPSEENTELPF
;
A
#
# COMPACT_ATOMS: atom_id res chain seq x y z
N MET A 1 -21.03 32.47 55.63
CA MET A 1 -19.78 32.09 54.93
C MET A 1 -18.81 33.26 54.97
N ASN A 2 -17.55 33.00 55.33
CA ASN A 2 -16.54 34.00 55.72
C ASN A 2 -16.01 34.79 54.51
N LYS A 3 -15.92 36.13 54.61
CA LYS A 3 -15.34 37.02 53.57
C LYS A 3 -13.89 36.67 53.19
N ASP A 4 -13.18 35.94 54.04
CA ASP A 4 -11.80 35.51 53.79
C ASP A 4 -11.65 34.30 52.85
N PHE A 5 -12.72 33.53 52.62
CA PHE A 5 -12.67 32.34 51.75
C PHE A 5 -12.48 32.70 50.26
N PHE A 6 -12.97 33.87 49.83
CA PHE A 6 -12.83 34.33 48.44
C PHE A 6 -11.45 34.92 48.12
N LYS A 7 -10.61 35.21 49.13
CA LYS A 7 -9.25 35.72 48.87
C LYS A 7 -8.27 34.61 48.46
N SER A 8 -8.46 33.37 48.92
CA SER A 8 -7.59 32.22 48.62
C SER A 8 -7.99 31.43 47.35
N SER A 9 -9.09 31.81 46.70
CA SER A 9 -9.69 31.08 45.57
C SER A 9 -9.88 31.96 44.32
N ASN A 10 -9.08 33.03 44.23
CA ASN A 10 -9.09 33.96 43.10
C ASN A 10 -8.53 33.33 41.81
N PRO A 11 -9.08 33.70 40.64
CA PRO A 11 -8.62 33.18 39.35
C PRO A 11 -7.31 33.85 38.91
N SER A 12 -6.61 33.22 37.97
CA SER A 12 -5.42 33.79 37.32
C SER A 12 -5.81 34.43 35.98
N ARG A 13 -5.51 35.72 35.79
CA ARG A 13 -5.74 36.49 34.55
C ARG A 13 -4.53 36.43 33.63
N PHE A 14 -4.75 36.56 32.33
CA PHE A 14 -3.74 36.59 31.28
C PHE A 14 -4.06 37.72 30.30
N HIS A 15 -3.04 38.40 29.76
CA HIS A 15 -3.25 39.50 28.81
C HIS A 15 -3.79 39.04 27.46
N SER A 16 -3.50 37.80 27.08
CA SER A 16 -4.03 37.17 25.88
C SER A 16 -4.12 35.66 26.06
N LEU A 17 -4.89 34.96 25.20
CA LEU A 17 -4.87 33.50 25.14
C LEU A 17 -3.49 32.91 24.77
N ARG A 18 -2.57 33.71 24.21
CA ARG A 18 -1.20 33.25 23.92
C ARG A 18 -0.26 33.41 25.09
N ASP A 19 -0.61 34.25 26.06
CA ASP A 19 0.23 34.56 27.21
C ASP A 19 0.44 33.31 28.09
N THR A 20 1.55 33.31 28.81
CA THR A 20 1.94 32.22 29.72
C THR A 20 2.09 32.70 31.15
N ARG A 21 2.13 34.01 31.39
CA ARG A 21 2.36 34.58 32.73
C ARG A 21 1.03 34.92 33.39
N PRO A 22 0.68 34.27 34.52
CA PRO A 22 -0.54 34.59 35.23
C PRO A 22 -0.39 35.90 36.02
N GLU A 23 -1.43 36.73 35.99
CA GLU A 23 -1.61 37.89 36.84
C GLU A 23 -2.66 37.62 37.93
N PRO A 24 -2.39 37.97 39.19
CA PRO A 24 -3.40 37.92 40.23
C PRO A 24 -4.57 38.86 39.89
N THR A 25 -5.80 38.37 39.99
CA THR A 25 -7.01 39.20 39.86
C THR A 25 -8.06 38.76 40.87
N THR A 26 -9.23 39.40 40.90
CA THR A 26 -10.38 38.93 41.67
C THR A 26 -11.59 38.74 40.79
N TRP A 27 -12.54 37.93 41.26
CA TRP A 27 -13.82 37.74 40.57
C TRP A 27 -14.59 39.04 40.31
N GLN A 28 -14.51 40.01 41.24
CA GLN A 28 -15.15 41.32 41.06
C GLN A 28 -14.48 42.15 39.96
N VAL A 29 -13.14 42.07 39.84
CA VAL A 29 -12.40 42.76 38.77
C VAL A 29 -12.76 42.16 37.42
N LEU A 30 -12.74 40.83 37.30
CA LEU A 30 -13.14 40.15 36.06
C LEU A 30 -14.58 40.45 35.66
N PHE A 31 -15.52 40.39 36.61
CA PHE A 31 -16.91 40.73 36.35
C PHE A 31 -17.10 42.17 35.87
N LYS A 32 -16.36 43.12 36.46
CA LYS A 32 -16.36 44.51 36.01
C LYS A 32 -15.78 44.64 34.60
N GLU A 33 -14.73 43.91 34.26
CA GLU A 33 -14.10 43.90 32.93
C GLU A 33 -15.04 43.33 31.85
N ILE A 34 -15.85 42.33 32.21
CA ILE A 34 -16.87 41.73 31.33
C ILE A 34 -18.04 42.70 31.10
N THR A 35 -18.53 43.34 32.15
CA THR A 35 -19.75 44.18 32.10
C THR A 35 -19.50 45.61 31.62
N ASN A 36 -18.31 46.16 31.84
CA ASN A 36 -17.96 47.50 31.39
C ASN A 36 -17.58 47.54 29.90
N SER A 37 -17.28 48.73 29.38
CA SER A 37 -16.96 48.91 27.96
C SER A 37 -15.55 48.49 27.53
N THR A 38 -14.73 47.90 28.42
CA THR A 38 -13.32 47.56 28.15
C THR A 38 -13.17 46.66 26.92
N HIS A 39 -14.07 45.68 26.75
CA HIS A 39 -14.00 44.71 25.64
C HIS A 39 -15.01 44.95 24.52
N THR A 40 -15.79 46.05 24.56
CA THR A 40 -16.90 46.27 23.62
C THR A 40 -16.44 46.29 22.17
N THR A 41 -15.39 47.06 21.86
CA THR A 41 -14.87 47.19 20.49
C THR A 41 -14.37 45.85 19.95
N ALA A 42 -13.56 45.13 20.74
CA ALA A 42 -13.01 43.83 20.35
C ALA A 42 -14.10 42.77 20.15
N THR A 43 -15.08 42.72 21.05
CA THR A 43 -16.21 41.79 20.98
C THR A 43 -17.09 42.07 19.75
N ARG A 44 -17.42 43.35 19.48
CA ARG A 44 -18.20 43.74 18.31
C ARG A 44 -17.46 43.40 17.00
N HIS A 45 -16.16 43.69 16.95
CA HIS A 45 -15.34 43.37 15.78
C HIS A 45 -15.30 41.86 15.53
N TYR A 46 -15.17 41.04 16.58
CA TYR A 46 -15.22 39.57 16.46
C TYR A 46 -16.55 39.06 15.91
N ARG A 47 -17.66 39.56 16.43
CA ARG A 47 -19.00 39.17 15.98
C ARG A 47 -19.30 39.64 14.55
N ALA A 48 -18.85 40.85 14.18
CA ALA A 48 -18.98 41.34 12.82
C ALA A 48 -18.20 40.47 11.82
N HIS A 49 -16.99 40.03 12.18
CA HIS A 49 -16.21 39.09 11.37
C HIS A 49 -16.87 37.70 11.28
N LEU A 50 -17.56 37.24 12.32
CA LEU A 50 -18.34 36.00 12.25
C LEU A 50 -19.53 36.10 11.30
N ALA A 51 -20.18 37.26 11.23
CA ALA A 51 -21.35 37.47 10.37
C ALA A 51 -21.03 37.43 8.87
N THR A 52 -19.77 37.64 8.47
CA THR A 52 -19.35 37.56 7.06
C THR A 52 -19.10 36.13 6.56
N LEU A 53 -19.21 35.11 7.43
CA LEU A 53 -18.90 33.72 7.06
C LEU A 53 -19.73 33.25 5.86
N SER A 54 -21.04 33.49 5.88
CA SER A 54 -21.94 33.06 4.79
C SER A 54 -21.58 33.71 3.45
N ASP A 55 -21.16 34.98 3.47
CA ASP A 55 -20.73 35.70 2.26
C ASP A 55 -19.41 35.14 1.71
N ILE A 56 -18.48 34.77 2.60
CA ILE A 56 -17.19 34.15 2.23
C ILE A 56 -17.39 32.72 1.73
N GLU A 57 -18.29 31.93 2.34
CA GLU A 57 -18.61 30.58 1.86
C GLU A 57 -19.31 30.62 0.49
N ALA A 58 -20.12 31.64 0.23
CA ALA A 58 -20.78 31.84 -1.06
C ALA A 58 -19.80 32.14 -2.23
N THR A 59 -18.57 32.61 -1.96
CA THR A 59 -17.59 32.85 -3.03
C THR A 59 -16.97 31.55 -3.57
N GLY A 60 -17.02 30.45 -2.81
CA GLY A 60 -16.38 29.18 -3.16
C GLY A 60 -14.85 29.22 -3.19
N ASP A 61 -14.22 30.34 -2.78
CA ASP A 61 -12.77 30.53 -2.81
C ASP A 61 -12.12 29.99 -1.53
N ALA A 62 -11.41 28.85 -1.68
CA ALA A 62 -10.72 28.20 -0.57
C ALA A 62 -9.65 29.09 0.09
N GLN A 63 -8.97 29.97 -0.65
CA GLN A 63 -7.95 30.86 -0.09
C GLN A 63 -8.57 31.97 0.76
N GLN A 64 -9.71 32.52 0.32
CA GLN A 64 -10.45 33.51 1.11
C GLN A 64 -10.99 32.90 2.40
N LEU A 65 -11.52 31.66 2.34
CA LEU A 65 -11.99 30.94 3.52
C LEU A 65 -10.85 30.66 4.51
N GLU A 66 -9.67 30.28 4.03
CA GLU A 66 -8.48 30.07 4.87
C GLU A 66 -8.01 31.37 5.53
N GLN A 67 -7.94 32.47 4.78
CA GLN A 67 -7.58 33.79 5.30
C GLN A 67 -8.59 34.29 6.34
N TRP A 68 -9.89 34.02 6.11
CA TRP A 68 -10.95 34.33 7.06
C TRP A 68 -10.79 33.55 8.36
N LYS A 69 -10.49 32.24 8.29
CA LYS A 69 -10.24 31.36 9.45
C LYS A 69 -9.02 31.84 10.25
N LEU A 70 -7.94 32.22 9.57
CA LEU A 70 -6.73 32.76 10.20
C LEU A 70 -7.02 34.06 10.95
N THR A 71 -7.78 34.98 10.33
CA THR A 71 -8.19 36.26 10.93
C THR A 71 -9.04 36.03 12.18
N LYS A 72 -10.05 35.16 12.10
CA LYS A 72 -10.88 34.74 13.25
C LYS A 72 -10.03 34.21 14.41
N SER A 73 -9.08 33.31 14.10
CA SER A 73 -8.18 32.72 15.10
C SER A 73 -7.30 33.78 15.76
N ASN A 74 -6.69 34.67 14.99
CA ASN A 74 -5.84 35.75 15.50
C ASN A 74 -6.61 36.71 16.42
N MET A 75 -7.82 37.12 16.02
CA MET A 75 -8.65 38.01 16.82
C MET A 75 -9.06 37.39 18.15
N LYS A 76 -9.42 36.10 18.17
CA LYS A 76 -9.73 35.37 19.43
C LYS A 76 -8.49 35.24 20.29
N ASN A 77 -7.35 34.87 19.71
CA ASN A 77 -6.10 34.65 20.43
C ASN A 77 -5.51 35.91 21.07
N ALA A 78 -5.85 37.09 20.55
CA ALA A 78 -5.45 38.37 21.10
C ALA A 78 -6.27 38.79 22.33
N GLN A 79 -7.39 38.13 22.63
CA GLN A 79 -8.26 38.52 23.74
C GLN A 79 -7.68 38.11 25.09
N PRO A 80 -7.82 38.95 26.13
CA PRO A 80 -7.47 38.59 27.48
C PRO A 80 -8.33 37.42 27.98
N ALA A 81 -7.79 36.68 28.93
CA ALA A 81 -8.41 35.44 29.39
C ALA A 81 -8.12 35.18 30.87
N PHE A 82 -8.81 34.22 31.46
CA PHE A 82 -8.56 33.79 32.84
C PHE A 82 -8.71 32.28 33.01
N ILE A 83 -8.07 31.73 34.04
CA ILE A 83 -8.22 30.33 34.44
C ILE A 83 -8.91 30.30 35.81
N PRO A 84 -10.11 29.71 35.91
CA PRO A 84 -10.86 29.69 37.17
C PRO A 84 -10.47 28.57 38.11
N SER A 85 -10.00 27.43 37.58
CA SER A 85 -9.97 26.16 38.32
C SER A 85 -8.71 25.87 39.13
N VAL A 86 -7.63 26.60 38.88
CA VAL A 86 -6.32 26.36 39.51
C VAL A 86 -5.65 27.67 39.88
N LEU A 87 -4.85 27.62 40.94
CA LEU A 87 -3.91 28.66 41.29
C LEU A 87 -2.60 28.42 40.54
N LEU A 88 -2.16 29.42 39.77
CA LEU A 88 -0.96 29.34 38.94
C LEU A 88 0.10 30.34 39.40
N GLU A 89 1.36 29.91 39.34
CA GLU A 89 2.51 30.76 39.64
C GLU A 89 3.61 30.54 38.60
N GLY A 90 4.11 31.61 37.98
CA GLY A 90 5.23 31.58 37.03
C GLY A 90 4.92 31.03 35.62
N GLY A 91 3.80 30.32 35.43
CA GLY A 91 3.44 29.74 34.13
C GLY A 91 1.99 29.27 34.03
N ARG A 92 1.60 28.69 32.88
CA ARG A 92 0.21 28.33 32.56
C ARG A 92 -0.11 26.83 32.51
N THR A 93 0.88 25.97 32.65
CA THR A 93 0.71 24.50 32.52
C THR A 93 0.50 23.85 33.88
N TYR A 94 0.11 22.56 33.91
CA TYR A 94 -0.04 21.80 35.15
C TYR A 94 1.21 21.80 36.05
N ALA A 95 2.41 21.99 35.50
CA ALA A 95 3.65 22.09 36.28
C ALA A 95 3.70 23.34 37.17
N HIS A 96 2.91 24.37 36.83
CA HIS A 96 2.84 25.65 37.51
C HIS A 96 1.64 25.75 38.47
N VAL A 97 0.86 24.67 38.59
CA VAL A 97 -0.31 24.60 39.47
C VAL A 97 0.14 24.46 40.92
N LYS A 98 -0.23 25.43 41.76
CA LYS A 98 0.02 25.44 43.20
C LYS A 98 -1.14 24.89 44.03
N GLY A 99 -2.34 24.88 43.46
CA GLY A 99 -3.54 24.37 44.09
C GLY A 99 -4.75 24.44 43.18
N PHE A 100 -5.84 23.81 43.60
CA PHE A 100 -7.13 23.87 42.91
C PHE A 100 -8.06 24.81 43.69
N THR A 101 -8.76 25.68 42.98
CA THR A 101 -9.63 26.70 43.60
C THR A 101 -11.02 26.17 43.97
N GLY A 102 -11.42 25.02 43.41
CA GLY A 102 -12.77 24.49 43.51
C GLY A 102 -13.76 25.07 42.50
N PHE A 103 -13.38 26.08 41.71
CA PHE A 103 -14.22 26.62 40.65
C PHE A 103 -14.11 25.79 39.37
N ILE A 104 -15.25 25.38 38.83
CA ILE A 104 -15.38 24.54 37.65
C ILE A 104 -16.00 25.35 36.53
N MET A 105 -15.39 25.26 35.35
CA MET A 105 -15.84 25.94 34.15
C MET A 105 -16.65 25.00 33.27
N VAL A 106 -17.80 25.49 32.82
CA VAL A 106 -18.73 24.82 31.91
C VAL A 106 -18.92 25.72 30.69
N ASP A 107 -18.85 25.13 29.51
CA ASP A 107 -18.94 25.84 28.22
C ASP A 107 -20.12 25.29 27.42
N ILE A 108 -21.21 26.05 27.39
CA ILE A 108 -22.44 25.65 26.72
C ILE A 108 -22.43 26.28 25.33
N ASP A 109 -21.99 25.51 24.34
CA ASP A 109 -21.96 25.89 22.92
C ASP A 109 -23.04 25.12 22.14
N GLY A 110 -23.25 25.45 20.86
CA GLY A 110 -24.20 24.73 19.99
C GLY A 110 -25.68 24.97 20.33
N ILE A 111 -25.99 26.05 21.06
CA ILE A 111 -27.36 26.38 21.44
C ILE A 111 -28.13 26.90 20.22
N PRO A 112 -29.28 26.31 19.86
CA PRO A 112 -30.13 26.84 18.80
C PRO A 112 -30.60 28.27 19.11
N PRO A 113 -30.56 29.22 18.16
CA PRO A 113 -30.89 30.63 18.40
C PRO A 113 -32.25 30.86 19.08
N GLU A 114 -33.25 30.05 18.75
CA GLU A 114 -34.59 30.10 19.30
C GLU A 114 -34.68 29.66 20.77
N ARG A 115 -33.72 28.85 21.25
CA ARG A 115 -33.64 28.40 22.65
C ARG A 115 -32.64 29.21 23.47
N PHE A 116 -31.82 30.05 22.85
CA PHE A 116 -30.71 30.75 23.53
C PHE A 116 -31.17 31.58 24.73
N ALA A 117 -32.18 32.44 24.55
CA ALA A 117 -32.68 33.28 25.63
C ALA A 117 -33.27 32.46 26.79
N ALA A 118 -34.02 31.40 26.48
CA ALA A 118 -34.62 30.53 27.49
C ALA A 118 -33.54 29.78 28.31
N ILE A 119 -32.52 29.24 27.65
CA ILE A 119 -31.41 28.55 28.31
C ILE A 119 -30.57 29.52 29.13
N LEU A 120 -30.31 30.74 28.62
CA LEU A 120 -29.60 31.77 29.37
C LEU A 120 -30.33 32.12 30.67
N THR A 121 -31.65 32.24 30.64
CA THR A 121 -32.46 32.46 31.85
C THR A 121 -32.35 31.29 32.82
N LEU A 122 -32.52 30.04 32.36
CA LEU A 122 -32.41 28.85 33.21
C LEU A 122 -31.06 28.76 33.91
N VAL A 123 -29.98 29.00 33.17
CA VAL A 123 -28.62 28.99 33.71
C VAL A 123 -28.41 30.14 34.71
N LYS A 124 -28.89 31.35 34.41
CA LYS A 124 -28.81 32.48 35.35
C LYS A 124 -29.65 32.25 36.61
N GLU A 125 -30.74 31.50 36.54
CA GLU A 125 -31.60 31.18 37.69
C GLU A 125 -31.05 30.05 38.56
N ASP A 126 -30.28 29.12 38.00
CA ASP A 126 -29.72 27.97 38.72
C ASP A 126 -28.93 28.39 39.98
N ILE A 127 -29.19 27.71 41.10
CA ILE A 127 -28.64 28.07 42.41
C ILE A 127 -27.11 27.91 42.49
N HIS A 128 -26.51 27.10 41.62
CA HIS A 128 -25.07 26.81 41.59
C HIS A 128 -24.29 27.69 40.62
N SER A 129 -24.95 28.51 39.82
CA SER A 129 -24.31 29.44 38.88
C SER A 129 -23.68 30.61 39.62
N PHE A 130 -22.34 30.63 39.69
CA PHE A 130 -21.58 31.67 40.36
C PHE A 130 -21.23 32.84 39.41
N LEU A 131 -20.74 32.55 38.20
CA LEU A 131 -20.51 33.56 37.16
C LEU A 131 -21.07 33.03 35.84
N VAL A 132 -21.92 33.81 35.18
CA VAL A 132 -22.53 33.47 33.89
C VAL A 132 -22.35 34.63 32.93
N TYR A 133 -21.85 34.38 31.73
CA TYR A 133 -21.78 35.39 30.68
C TYR A 133 -21.81 34.78 29.27
N ILE A 134 -22.24 35.56 28.29
CA ILE A 134 -22.29 35.18 26.89
C ILE A 134 -20.87 35.20 26.31
N THR A 135 -20.47 34.13 25.61
CA THR A 135 -19.13 34.01 25.04
C THR A 135 -18.89 35.01 23.90
N ILE A 136 -17.63 35.17 23.50
CA ILE A 136 -17.23 36.17 22.49
C ILE A 136 -17.94 35.97 21.14
N SER A 137 -18.30 34.74 20.77
CA SER A 137 -19.07 34.45 19.55
C SER A 137 -20.50 35.00 19.59
N GLY A 138 -21.08 35.14 20.78
CA GLY A 138 -22.49 35.49 20.96
C GLY A 138 -23.45 34.30 20.94
N CYS A 139 -22.96 33.09 20.65
CA CYS A 139 -23.79 31.89 20.50
C CYS A 139 -23.59 30.84 21.62
N GLY A 140 -22.70 31.11 22.58
CA GLY A 140 -22.44 30.22 23.71
C GLY A 140 -22.57 30.91 25.06
N ILE A 141 -22.69 30.12 26.12
CA ILE A 141 -22.83 30.59 27.50
C ILE A 141 -21.70 29.97 28.33
N ARG A 142 -20.92 30.83 28.98
CA ARG A 142 -19.89 30.42 29.95
C ARG A 142 -20.50 30.41 31.34
N VAL A 143 -20.32 29.30 32.06
CA VAL A 143 -20.74 29.17 33.46
C VAL A 143 -19.58 28.75 34.33
N ILE A 144 -19.40 29.43 35.46
CA ILE A 144 -18.48 29.03 36.53
C ILE A 144 -19.34 28.63 37.73
N SER A 145 -19.04 27.47 38.33
CA SER A 145 -19.66 26.98 39.56
C SER A 145 -18.63 26.53 40.58
N HIS A 146 -18.93 26.65 41.87
CA HIS A 146 -18.03 26.24 42.94
C HIS A 146 -18.34 24.83 43.46
N VAL A 147 -17.29 24.07 43.79
CA VAL A 147 -17.38 22.73 44.36
C VAL A 147 -16.58 22.66 45.66
N GLU A 148 -17.24 22.25 46.74
CA GLU A 148 -16.67 22.01 48.04
C GLU A 148 -16.33 20.53 48.27
N GLY A 149 -15.25 20.28 49.01
CA GLY A 149 -14.86 18.94 49.46
C GLY A 149 -13.60 18.38 48.81
N GLY A 150 -12.57 19.22 48.61
CA GLY A 150 -11.23 18.79 48.26
C GLY A 150 -11.04 18.45 46.77
N VAL A 151 -11.19 19.45 45.90
CA VAL A 151 -10.82 19.31 44.48
C VAL A 151 -9.30 19.22 44.37
N THR A 152 -8.82 18.22 43.65
CA THR A 152 -7.41 17.89 43.45
C THR A 152 -7.18 17.48 42.00
N LYS A 153 -5.92 17.36 41.59
CA LYS A 153 -5.57 16.84 40.26
C LYS A 153 -6.17 15.45 39.98
N ALA A 154 -6.30 14.61 41.01
CA ALA A 154 -6.78 13.24 40.87
C ALA A 154 -8.29 13.14 40.63
N ASN A 155 -9.09 14.04 41.20
CA ASN A 155 -10.56 14.00 41.10
C ASN A 155 -11.15 15.14 40.24
N TYR A 156 -10.36 16.12 39.79
CA TYR A 156 -10.84 17.28 39.02
C TYR A 156 -11.71 16.87 37.83
N ARG A 157 -11.29 15.85 37.08
CA ARG A 157 -12.05 15.36 35.93
C ARG A 157 -13.46 14.90 36.31
N MET A 158 -13.56 14.06 37.35
CA MET A 158 -14.84 13.53 37.83
C MET A 158 -15.73 14.65 38.37
N VAL A 159 -15.12 15.60 39.08
CA VAL A 159 -15.80 16.80 39.57
C VAL A 159 -16.34 17.63 38.40
N TRP A 160 -15.53 17.84 37.36
CA TRP A 160 -15.91 18.57 36.16
C TRP A 160 -17.06 17.87 35.42
N GLU A 161 -16.97 16.56 35.18
CA GLU A 161 -18.04 15.77 34.54
C GLU A 161 -19.37 15.90 35.30
N TRP A 162 -19.33 15.86 36.63
CA TRP A 162 -20.53 15.96 37.45
C TRP A 162 -21.22 17.33 37.36
N VAL A 163 -20.44 18.41 37.39
CA VAL A 163 -20.96 19.78 37.21
C VAL A 163 -21.48 19.98 35.78
N ASN A 164 -20.76 19.45 34.79
CA ASN A 164 -21.15 19.52 33.38
C ASN A 164 -22.49 18.79 33.14
N ASP A 165 -22.63 17.58 33.70
CA ASP A 165 -23.86 16.78 33.61
C ASP A 165 -25.07 17.49 34.25
N HIS A 166 -24.87 18.27 35.31
CA HIS A 166 -25.93 19.09 35.92
C HIS A 166 -26.46 20.12 34.93
N TYR A 167 -25.58 20.93 34.33
CA TYR A 167 -25.99 21.93 33.35
C TYR A 167 -26.52 21.30 32.06
N ALA A 168 -26.01 20.14 31.65
CA ALA A 168 -26.49 19.45 30.45
C ALA A 168 -27.94 19.00 30.63
N ARG A 169 -28.27 18.45 31.82
CA ARG A 169 -29.66 18.13 32.20
C ARG A 169 -30.54 19.37 32.32
N LEU A 170 -30.01 20.46 32.89
CA LEU A 170 -30.75 21.71 33.06
C LEU A 170 -31.11 22.34 31.70
N CYS A 171 -30.18 22.36 30.75
CA CYS A 171 -30.35 23.02 29.46
C CYS A 171 -31.00 22.11 28.41
N GLY A 172 -30.88 20.79 28.55
CA GLY A 172 -31.29 19.83 27.52
C GLY A 172 -30.52 20.02 26.21
N VAL A 173 -29.21 20.32 26.31
CA VAL A 173 -28.26 20.50 25.22
C VAL A 173 -26.96 19.79 25.61
N GLU A 174 -26.27 19.17 24.66
CA GLU A 174 -24.95 18.58 24.91
C GLU A 174 -23.92 19.69 25.18
N ILE A 175 -23.15 19.55 26.26
CA ILE A 175 -22.17 20.56 26.68
C ILE A 175 -20.76 20.13 26.29
N ASP A 176 -19.97 21.05 25.75
CA ASP A 176 -18.65 20.79 25.17
C ASP A 176 -17.65 20.16 26.18
N GLY A 177 -16.96 19.11 25.75
CA GLY A 177 -15.95 18.37 26.51
C GLY A 177 -14.60 19.06 26.66
N GLN A 178 -14.37 20.20 26.00
CA GLN A 178 -13.07 20.88 25.99
C GLN A 178 -12.62 21.46 27.34
N CYS A 179 -13.53 21.63 28.30
CA CYS A 179 -13.22 22.18 29.63
C CYS A 179 -12.70 21.15 30.64
N LYS A 180 -12.52 19.88 30.23
CA LYS A 180 -11.97 18.80 31.08
C LYS A 180 -10.56 19.06 31.65
N ASN A 181 -9.82 20.00 31.06
CA ASN A 181 -8.49 20.40 31.52
C ASN A 181 -8.59 21.59 32.50
N ALA A 182 -8.08 21.41 33.71
CA ALA A 182 -8.12 22.40 34.77
C ALA A 182 -7.35 23.70 34.44
N THR A 183 -6.40 23.65 33.50
CA THR A 183 -5.66 24.84 33.04
C THR A 183 -6.26 25.48 31.80
N ARG A 184 -7.52 25.18 31.46
CA ARG A 184 -8.20 25.77 30.29
C ARG A 184 -8.54 27.25 30.56
N MET A 185 -8.18 28.10 29.61
CA MET A 185 -8.47 29.54 29.65
C MET A 185 -9.88 29.84 29.14
N SER A 186 -10.56 30.76 29.81
CA SER A 186 -11.79 31.38 29.38
C SER A 186 -11.51 32.79 28.84
N VAL A 187 -11.99 33.09 27.64
CA VAL A 187 -11.85 34.43 27.04
C VAL A 187 -12.72 35.43 27.80
N LEU A 188 -12.17 36.61 28.07
CA LEU A 188 -12.90 37.78 28.53
C LEU A 188 -13.46 38.53 27.31
N CYS A 189 -14.75 38.84 27.36
CA CYS A 189 -15.45 39.58 26.33
C CYS A 189 -16.52 40.46 26.96
N HIS A 190 -17.08 41.38 26.18
CA HIS A 190 -18.10 42.29 26.68
C HIS A 190 -19.47 41.61 26.72
N ASP A 191 -20.03 41.53 27.93
CA ASP A 191 -21.40 41.11 28.17
C ASP A 191 -21.99 41.99 29.30
N PRO A 192 -22.80 43.02 28.96
CA PRO A 192 -23.40 43.90 29.96
C PRO A 192 -24.44 43.19 30.83
N GLU A 193 -24.94 42.03 30.41
CA GLU A 193 -25.93 41.24 31.16
C GLU A 193 -25.32 40.08 31.92
N ALA A 194 -23.98 40.01 32.03
CA ALA A 194 -23.31 38.99 32.82
C ALA A 194 -23.83 38.99 34.27
N LEU A 195 -23.87 37.81 34.87
CA LEU A 195 -24.32 37.61 36.25
C LEU A 195 -23.16 37.13 37.11
N LEU A 196 -22.90 37.80 38.23
CA LEU A 196 -22.04 37.31 39.31
C LEU A 196 -22.87 37.14 40.58
N ARG A 197 -22.90 35.94 41.13
CA ARG A 197 -23.64 35.55 42.34
C ARG A 197 -22.67 35.01 43.41
N PRO A 198 -22.10 35.86 44.28
CA PRO A 198 -21.18 35.43 45.34
C PRO A 198 -21.77 34.41 46.32
N GLU A 199 -23.08 34.41 46.48
CA GLU A 199 -23.86 33.52 47.36
C GLU A 199 -24.35 32.23 46.68
N ALA A 200 -23.88 31.92 45.46
CA ALA A 200 -24.23 30.68 44.77
C ALA A 200 -23.91 29.44 45.63
N SER A 201 -24.81 28.46 45.62
CA SER A 201 -24.67 27.23 46.39
C SER A 201 -23.54 26.38 45.80
N SER A 202 -22.63 25.91 46.66
CA SER A 202 -21.58 24.99 46.25
C SER A 202 -22.14 23.60 45.94
N PHE A 203 -21.59 22.95 44.92
CA PHE A 203 -21.70 21.50 44.78
C PHE A 203 -20.87 20.80 45.86
N HIS A 204 -21.28 19.63 46.34
CA HIS A 204 -20.55 18.89 47.39
C HIS A 204 -20.03 17.54 46.89
N THR A 205 -18.74 17.26 47.08
CA THR A 205 -18.12 15.99 46.65
C THR A 205 -18.69 14.75 47.35
N SER A 206 -19.31 14.89 48.52
CA SER A 206 -19.97 13.79 49.25
C SER A 206 -21.19 13.22 48.53
N GLY A 207 -21.81 13.98 47.62
CA GLY A 207 -22.95 13.56 46.80
C GLY A 207 -22.55 12.90 45.47
N MET A 208 -21.24 12.82 45.15
CA MET A 208 -20.76 12.26 43.90
C MET A 208 -20.94 10.74 43.87
N LYS A 209 -21.86 10.25 43.03
CA LYS A 209 -21.88 8.83 42.66
C LYS A 209 -20.93 8.62 41.48
N PRO A 210 -19.93 7.74 41.58
CA PRO A 210 -19.13 7.35 40.43
C PRO A 210 -20.07 6.83 39.34
N ARG A 211 -19.91 7.29 38.09
CA ARG A 211 -20.57 6.68 36.94
C ARG A 211 -20.24 5.19 36.98
N GLU A 212 -21.26 4.32 36.98
CA GLU A 212 -21.06 2.87 37.01
C GLU A 212 -20.08 2.49 35.90
N LYS A 213 -18.92 1.93 36.28
CA LYS A 213 -17.94 1.46 35.31
C LYS A 213 -18.63 0.36 34.49
N PRO A 214 -18.62 0.42 33.15
CA PRO A 214 -19.06 -0.71 32.36
C PRO A 214 -18.22 -1.93 32.76
N LYS A 215 -18.89 -3.07 33.00
CA LYS A 215 -18.27 -4.33 33.40
C LYS A 215 -17.06 -4.61 32.50
N ARG A 216 -15.91 -4.88 33.11
CA ARG A 216 -14.69 -5.35 32.42
C ARG A 216 -15.04 -6.61 31.63
N GLY A 217 -15.34 -6.43 30.34
CA GLY A 217 -15.29 -7.50 29.35
C GLY A 217 -13.84 -7.83 29.08
N THR A 218 -13.55 -9.12 28.96
CA THR A 218 -12.27 -9.68 28.51
C THR A 218 -11.71 -8.91 27.32
N ALA A 219 -10.43 -8.54 27.41
CA ALA A 219 -9.76 -7.62 26.51
C ALA A 219 -9.70 -8.16 25.07
N VAL A 220 -10.45 -7.51 24.18
CA VAL A 220 -10.08 -7.44 22.76
C VAL A 220 -9.19 -6.21 22.64
N THR A 221 -7.93 -6.38 22.26
CA THR A 221 -7.01 -5.28 21.97
C THR A 221 -7.55 -4.47 20.80
N VAL A 222 -8.07 -3.28 21.09
CA VAL A 222 -8.52 -2.32 20.09
C VAL A 222 -7.28 -1.70 19.44
N THR A 223 -7.13 -1.85 18.13
CA THR A 223 -6.04 -1.23 17.38
C THR A 223 -6.37 0.21 16.97
N ALA A 224 -5.35 1.05 16.85
CA ALA A 224 -5.49 2.45 16.41
C ALA A 224 -6.24 2.58 15.08
N GLU A 225 -6.00 1.66 14.14
CA GLU A 225 -6.65 1.64 12.83
C GLU A 225 -8.17 1.43 12.91
N ARG A 226 -8.64 0.53 13.81
CA ARG A 226 -10.07 0.27 13.98
C ARG A 226 -10.77 1.43 14.65
N ALA A 227 -10.14 2.03 15.66
CA ALA A 227 -10.68 3.21 16.31
C ALA A 227 -10.76 4.38 15.32
N TYR A 228 -9.71 4.59 14.51
CA TYR A 228 -9.65 5.72 13.59
C TYR A 228 -10.78 5.74 12.55
N LYS A 229 -11.20 4.59 12.00
CA LYS A 229 -12.31 4.56 11.02
C LYS A 229 -13.60 5.19 11.56
N ILE A 230 -13.90 4.96 12.84
CA ILE A 230 -15.09 5.49 13.50
C ILE A 230 -14.86 6.95 13.90
N ILE A 231 -13.67 7.25 14.44
CA ILE A 231 -13.29 8.60 14.87
C ILE A 231 -13.27 9.55 13.67
N ARG A 232 -12.82 9.11 12.50
CA ARG A 232 -12.81 9.94 11.28
C ARG A 232 -14.22 10.37 10.89
N ALA A 233 -15.18 9.44 10.89
CA ALA A 233 -16.58 9.78 10.62
C ALA A 233 -17.15 10.76 11.66
N GLN A 234 -16.81 10.58 12.95
CA GLN A 234 -17.18 11.53 14.00
C GLN A 234 -16.57 12.91 13.79
N LEU A 235 -15.29 12.98 13.41
CA LEU A 235 -14.61 14.25 13.14
C LEU A 235 -15.16 14.93 11.87
N GLU A 236 -15.54 14.15 10.84
CA GLU A 236 -16.21 14.65 9.64
C GLU A 236 -17.60 15.23 9.97
N GLU A 237 -18.41 14.54 10.80
CA GLU A 237 -19.69 15.06 11.30
C GLU A 237 -19.51 16.33 12.15
N GLU A 238 -18.43 16.42 12.92
CA GLU A 238 -18.06 17.61 13.69
C GLU A 238 -17.48 18.74 12.81
N GLY A 239 -17.34 18.54 11.49
CA GLY A 239 -16.82 19.52 10.54
C GLY A 239 -15.31 19.74 10.62
N ILE A 240 -14.58 18.79 11.21
CA ILE A 240 -13.15 18.86 11.47
C ILE A 240 -12.44 17.99 10.44
N ALA A 241 -12.00 18.63 9.35
CA ALA A 241 -11.21 17.99 8.32
C ALA A 241 -9.71 18.07 8.63
N TYR A 242 -8.94 17.13 8.10
CA TYR A 242 -7.48 17.23 8.10
C TYR A 242 -7.03 18.14 6.94
N ALA A 243 -6.88 19.44 7.19
CA ALA A 243 -6.54 20.45 6.18
C ALA A 243 -5.54 21.50 6.70
N PRO A 244 -4.83 22.24 5.81
CA PRO A 244 -3.94 23.34 6.20
C PRO A 244 -4.60 24.30 7.20
N GLY A 245 -3.90 24.60 8.30
CA GLY A 245 -4.42 25.44 9.40
C GLY A 245 -5.31 24.72 10.44
N SER A 246 -5.71 23.46 10.21
CA SER A 246 -6.53 22.65 11.13
C SER A 246 -5.86 21.37 11.64
N TYR A 247 -4.64 21.08 11.18
CA TYR A 247 -3.93 19.84 11.50
C TYR A 247 -3.78 19.56 12.99
N ASN A 248 -3.43 20.56 13.81
CA ASN A 248 -3.25 20.36 15.26
C ASN A 248 -4.57 20.03 15.96
N ASP A 249 -5.67 20.62 15.49
CA ASP A 249 -7.00 20.45 16.05
C ASP A 249 -7.54 19.06 15.71
N TYR A 250 -7.41 18.66 14.44
CA TYR A 250 -7.73 17.33 13.96
C TYR A 250 -6.93 16.24 14.69
N VAL A 251 -5.60 16.38 14.75
CA VAL A 251 -4.70 15.42 15.41
C VAL A 251 -5.03 15.31 16.89
N SER A 252 -5.21 16.43 17.59
CA SER A 252 -5.53 16.41 19.02
C SER A 252 -6.86 15.71 19.28
N ARG A 253 -7.92 16.05 18.54
CA ARG A 253 -9.23 15.42 18.71
C ARG A 253 -9.22 13.94 18.32
N CYS A 254 -8.55 13.59 17.23
CA CYS A 254 -8.31 12.20 16.85
C CYS A 254 -7.71 11.40 18.02
N PHE A 255 -6.58 11.82 18.59
CA PHE A 255 -5.93 11.07 19.67
C PHE A 255 -6.65 11.13 21.02
N TYR A 256 -7.48 12.15 21.28
CA TYR A 256 -8.40 12.13 22.42
C TYR A 256 -9.43 11.01 22.27
N HIS A 257 -10.05 10.87 21.10
CA HIS A 257 -11.01 9.79 20.87
C HIS A 257 -10.31 8.42 20.85
N THR A 258 -9.10 8.31 20.31
CA THR A 258 -8.31 7.07 20.28
C THR A 258 -7.96 6.60 21.70
N ASN A 259 -7.56 7.52 22.59
CA ASN A 259 -7.35 7.23 24.01
C ASN A 259 -8.67 6.77 24.68
N ARG A 260 -9.78 7.47 24.42
CA ARG A 260 -11.11 7.13 24.96
C ARG A 260 -11.60 5.74 24.55
N CYS A 261 -11.25 5.30 23.35
CA CYS A 261 -11.58 3.98 22.81
C CYS A 261 -10.67 2.85 23.33
N GLY A 262 -9.65 3.16 24.15
CA GLY A 262 -8.81 2.15 24.80
C GLY A 262 -7.67 1.59 23.95
N VAL A 263 -7.24 2.30 22.91
CA VAL A 263 -6.09 1.91 22.08
C VAL A 263 -4.79 2.15 22.85
N PRO A 264 -3.84 1.20 22.94
CA PRO A 264 -2.56 1.43 23.60
C PRO A 264 -1.76 2.59 22.99
N GLN A 265 -1.11 3.42 23.82
CA GLN A 265 -0.33 4.58 23.38
C GLN A 265 0.74 4.21 22.33
N ALA A 266 1.44 3.09 22.49
CA ALA A 266 2.47 2.64 21.54
C ALA A 266 1.89 2.33 20.14
N ASP A 267 0.68 1.78 20.08
CA ASP A 267 -0.02 1.49 18.82
C ASP A 267 -0.51 2.79 18.16
N ALA A 268 -1.02 3.73 18.96
CA ALA A 268 -1.42 5.05 18.49
C ALA A 268 -0.23 5.87 17.95
N GLU A 269 0.93 5.84 18.62
CA GLU A 269 2.17 6.50 18.16
C GLU A 269 2.68 5.91 16.84
N ALA A 270 2.75 4.57 16.73
CA ALA A 270 3.19 3.89 15.51
C ALA A 270 2.24 4.16 14.32
N TRP A 271 0.93 4.16 14.57
CA TRP A 271 -0.09 4.47 13.57
C TRP A 271 -0.06 5.95 13.14
N ALA A 272 0.16 6.89 14.07
CA ALA A 272 0.23 8.31 13.78
C ALA A 272 1.35 8.67 12.80
N LEU A 273 2.54 8.09 13.04
CA LEU A 273 3.73 8.33 12.22
C LEU A 273 3.57 7.81 10.78
N ARG A 274 2.69 6.84 10.56
CA ARG A 274 2.34 6.32 9.23
C ARG A 274 1.24 7.14 8.55
N THR A 275 0.26 7.60 9.33
CA THR A 275 -0.96 8.23 8.80
C THR A 275 -0.80 9.72 8.53
N PHE A 276 0.05 10.41 9.29
CA PHE A 276 0.33 11.84 9.14
C PHE A 276 1.81 12.09 8.81
N PRO A 277 2.32 11.59 7.66
CA PRO A 277 3.74 11.70 7.30
C PRO A 277 4.17 13.15 7.01
N ASP A 278 3.23 14.00 6.64
CA ASP A 278 3.35 15.43 6.36
C ASP A 278 3.38 16.30 7.63
N TYR A 279 3.07 15.72 8.79
CA TYR A 279 3.09 16.43 10.06
C TYR A 279 4.45 16.26 10.79
N PRO A 280 5.13 17.34 11.21
CA PRO A 280 6.45 17.25 11.84
C PRO A 280 6.46 16.32 13.08
N ARG A 281 7.32 15.29 13.06
CA ARG A 281 7.45 14.31 14.15
C ARG A 281 7.68 14.94 15.53
N GLU A 282 8.47 16.01 15.56
CA GLU A 282 8.80 16.76 16.78
C GLU A 282 7.59 17.42 17.43
N GLN A 283 6.51 17.66 16.67
CA GLN A 283 5.26 18.24 17.16
C GLN A 283 4.18 17.18 17.41
N LEU A 284 4.15 16.10 16.61
CA LEU A 284 3.14 15.04 16.69
C LEU A 284 3.22 14.21 17.98
N LEU A 285 4.43 13.72 18.31
CA LEU A 285 4.62 12.82 19.46
C LEU A 285 4.30 13.50 20.81
N PRO A 286 4.66 14.78 21.05
CA PRO A 286 4.21 15.50 22.25
C PRO A 286 2.68 15.63 22.37
N ILE A 287 1.96 15.82 21.25
CA ILE A 287 0.49 15.90 21.25
C ILE A 287 -0.11 14.54 21.67
N ILE A 288 0.39 13.44 21.12
CA ILE A 288 -0.07 12.09 21.48
C ILE A 288 0.21 11.80 22.95
N LYS A 289 1.44 12.06 23.42
CA LYS A 289 1.81 11.91 24.85
C LYS A 289 0.91 12.72 25.77
N SER A 290 0.55 13.94 25.36
CA SER A 290 -0.39 14.78 26.10
C SER A 290 -1.79 14.16 26.17
N CYS A 291 -2.33 13.66 25.05
CA CYS A 291 -3.64 13.01 25.00
C CYS A 291 -3.70 11.73 25.86
N TYR A 292 -2.63 10.94 25.85
CA TYR A 292 -2.52 9.69 26.61
C TYR A 292 -2.12 9.89 28.08
N SER A 293 -1.74 11.10 28.49
CA SER A 293 -1.55 11.43 29.91
C SER A 293 -2.87 11.38 30.71
N LEU A 294 -4.02 11.40 30.02
CA LEU A 294 -5.36 11.24 30.60
C LEU A 294 -5.69 9.75 30.81
N THR A 295 -4.99 9.11 31.74
CA THR A 295 -5.13 7.67 32.03
C THR A 295 -6.51 7.26 32.52
N MET A 296 -7.28 8.19 33.11
CA MET A 296 -8.68 7.96 33.50
C MET A 296 -9.66 7.99 32.33
N GLU A 297 -9.28 8.60 31.19
CA GLU A 297 -10.07 8.62 29.95
C GLU A 297 -9.85 7.37 29.12
N PHE A 298 -8.77 6.63 29.40
CA PHE A 298 -8.43 5.44 28.67
C PHE A 298 -9.56 4.40 28.76
N ASN A 299 -10.05 3.96 27.62
CA ASN A 299 -11.11 2.94 27.52
C ASN A 299 -12.42 3.33 28.25
N THR A 300 -12.76 4.62 28.26
CA THR A 300 -14.00 5.14 28.87
C THR A 300 -15.19 5.15 27.91
N VAL A 301 -14.93 5.27 26.61
CA VAL A 301 -15.94 5.16 25.58
C VAL A 301 -15.82 3.75 25.01
N PRO A 302 -16.77 2.86 25.31
CA PRO A 302 -16.81 1.62 24.55
C PRO A 302 -16.97 2.03 23.09
N LEU A 303 -16.06 1.58 22.23
CA LEU A 303 -16.29 1.64 20.80
C LEU A 303 -17.71 1.11 20.55
N PRO A 304 -18.56 1.82 19.79
CA PRO A 304 -19.91 1.36 19.50
C PRO A 304 -19.82 -0.09 19.00
N ARG A 305 -20.17 -1.05 19.86
CA ARG A 305 -20.55 -2.38 19.38
C ARG A 305 -21.79 -2.07 18.57
N SER A 306 -21.70 -2.17 17.23
CA SER A 306 -22.84 -2.11 16.30
C SER A 306 -24.14 -2.47 17.04
N VAL A 307 -24.91 -1.46 17.49
CA VAL A 307 -26.10 -1.71 18.31
C VAL A 307 -27.19 -2.13 17.33
N ARG A 308 -27.48 -3.44 17.31
CA ARG A 308 -28.80 -3.95 16.96
C ARG A 308 -29.80 -3.23 17.87
N LYS A 309 -30.71 -2.44 17.31
CA LYS A 309 -31.90 -1.94 18.03
C LYS A 309 -32.60 -3.14 18.66
N LYS A 310 -32.75 -3.15 19.99
CA LYS A 310 -33.77 -3.97 20.66
C LYS A 310 -35.10 -3.26 20.43
N GLU A 311 -35.80 -3.67 19.39
CA GLU A 311 -37.23 -3.46 19.31
C GLU A 311 -37.90 -4.24 20.44
N LYS A 312 -38.94 -3.62 21.00
CA LYS A 312 -39.84 -4.27 21.94
C LYS A 312 -40.37 -5.54 21.28
N GLU A 313 -40.38 -6.63 22.04
CA GLU A 313 -41.11 -7.85 21.70
C GLU A 313 -42.56 -7.49 21.37
N ASN A 314 -42.85 -7.39 20.06
CA ASN A 314 -44.11 -7.70 19.36
C ASN A 314 -44.19 -6.92 18.04
N ASP A 315 -43.17 -7.03 17.19
CA ASP A 315 -43.37 -6.82 15.75
C ASP A 315 -42.56 -7.87 14.99
N SER A 316 -43.24 -8.73 14.24
CA SER A 316 -42.68 -9.89 13.57
C SER A 316 -41.97 -9.55 12.24
N SER A 317 -41.45 -8.32 12.08
CA SER A 317 -40.96 -7.81 10.79
C SER A 317 -39.45 -7.52 10.69
N HIS A 318 -38.67 -7.68 11.76
CA HIS A 318 -37.21 -7.41 11.71
C HIS A 318 -36.35 -8.53 12.32
N LYS A 319 -36.53 -9.76 11.84
CA LYS A 319 -35.46 -10.76 11.95
C LYS A 319 -34.33 -10.36 11.02
N LYS A 320 -33.11 -10.25 11.55
CA LYS A 320 -31.91 -10.17 10.71
C LYS A 320 -31.80 -11.45 9.90
N ALA A 321 -31.47 -11.30 8.62
CA ALA A 321 -31.32 -12.45 7.74
C ALA A 321 -30.25 -13.39 8.31
N THR A 322 -30.52 -14.69 8.33
CA THR A 322 -29.52 -15.67 8.69
C THR A 322 -28.51 -15.84 7.56
N VAL A 323 -27.38 -16.48 7.84
CA VAL A 323 -26.37 -16.74 6.79
C VAL A 323 -26.97 -17.62 5.70
N GLU A 324 -27.79 -18.61 6.08
CA GLU A 324 -28.47 -19.50 5.14
C GLU A 324 -29.45 -18.75 4.24
N GLU A 325 -30.24 -17.82 4.78
CA GLU A 325 -31.14 -16.96 4.00
C GLU A 325 -30.36 -16.07 3.02
N MET A 326 -29.19 -15.57 3.44
CA MET A 326 -28.29 -14.81 2.57
C MET A 326 -27.72 -15.69 1.45
N GLU A 327 -27.25 -16.90 1.76
CA GLU A 327 -26.70 -17.85 0.79
C GLU A 327 -27.74 -18.27 -0.25
N GLU A 328 -28.96 -18.62 0.19
CA GLU A 328 -30.07 -18.98 -0.70
C GLU A 328 -30.42 -17.85 -1.65
N PHE A 329 -30.52 -16.62 -1.14
CA PHE A 329 -30.79 -15.46 -1.98
C PHE A 329 -29.66 -15.20 -2.98
N ILE A 330 -28.42 -15.18 -2.52
CA ILE A 330 -27.26 -14.89 -3.36
C ILE A 330 -27.18 -15.92 -4.49
N ASN A 331 -27.32 -17.21 -4.17
CA ASN A 331 -27.31 -18.30 -5.15
C ASN A 331 -28.50 -18.23 -6.14
N SER A 332 -29.61 -17.61 -5.76
CA SER A 332 -30.76 -17.37 -6.66
C SER A 332 -30.56 -16.15 -7.57
N TYR A 333 -29.73 -15.20 -7.17
CA TYR A 333 -29.55 -13.91 -7.85
C TYR A 333 -28.31 -13.90 -8.77
N MET A 334 -27.18 -14.44 -8.29
CA MET A 334 -25.88 -14.39 -8.96
C MET A 334 -25.06 -15.65 -8.67
N LYS A 335 -24.21 -16.03 -9.63
CA LYS A 335 -23.16 -17.03 -9.42
C LYS A 335 -21.86 -16.33 -9.01
N PHE A 336 -21.11 -16.96 -8.12
CA PHE A 336 -19.82 -16.49 -7.62
C PHE A 336 -18.76 -17.55 -7.81
N ARG A 337 -17.54 -17.13 -8.14
CA ARG A 337 -16.35 -17.98 -8.15
C ARG A 337 -15.12 -17.16 -7.76
N MET A 338 -14.17 -17.77 -7.05
CA MET A 338 -12.89 -17.16 -6.69
C MET A 338 -11.85 -17.59 -7.72
N ASN A 339 -11.35 -16.64 -8.49
CA ASN A 339 -10.31 -16.90 -9.46
C ASN A 339 -8.97 -17.16 -8.76
N MET A 340 -8.41 -18.36 -8.90
CA MET A 340 -7.14 -18.71 -8.26
C MET A 340 -5.92 -17.99 -8.81
N LEU A 341 -5.97 -17.46 -10.04
CA LEU A 341 -4.86 -16.70 -10.64
C LEU A 341 -4.92 -15.23 -10.22
N THR A 342 -6.02 -14.54 -10.49
CA THR A 342 -6.15 -13.11 -10.11
C THR A 342 -6.39 -12.93 -8.60
N HIS A 343 -6.78 -14.00 -7.90
CA HIS A 343 -7.21 -13.99 -6.49
C HIS A 343 -8.31 -12.94 -6.23
N GLN A 344 -9.25 -12.84 -7.18
CA GLN A 344 -10.41 -11.96 -7.13
C GLN A 344 -11.69 -12.78 -7.27
N ILE A 345 -12.76 -12.28 -6.65
CA ILE A 345 -14.09 -12.86 -6.81
C ILE A 345 -14.66 -12.39 -8.14
N GLU A 346 -15.19 -13.32 -8.92
CA GLU A 346 -15.94 -13.06 -10.13
C GLU A 346 -17.41 -13.40 -9.92
N THR A 347 -18.26 -12.65 -10.62
CA THR A 347 -19.71 -12.76 -10.54
C THR A 347 -20.35 -12.87 -11.91
N GLN A 348 -21.47 -13.58 -11.98
CA GLN A 348 -22.32 -13.65 -13.16
C GLN A 348 -23.78 -13.54 -12.72
N LEU A 349 -24.57 -12.68 -13.36
CA LEU A 349 -26.00 -12.56 -13.06
C LEU A 349 -26.75 -13.79 -13.58
N ILE A 350 -27.69 -14.30 -12.79
CA ILE A 350 -28.59 -15.35 -13.26
C ILE A 350 -29.72 -14.64 -14.01
N ALA A 351 -29.75 -14.79 -15.33
CA ALA A 351 -30.87 -14.36 -16.16
C ALA A 351 -32.07 -15.25 -15.86
N ASP A 352 -32.89 -14.90 -14.85
CA ASP A 352 -34.31 -15.29 -14.73
C ASP A 352 -34.99 -14.77 -13.44
N ALA A 353 -34.70 -13.54 -13.00
CA ALA A 353 -35.41 -13.01 -11.83
C ALA A 353 -36.03 -11.62 -12.02
N TYR A 354 -35.31 -10.58 -12.48
CA TYR A 354 -35.84 -9.20 -12.35
C TYR A 354 -35.34 -8.13 -13.35
N THR A 355 -34.77 -8.46 -14.52
CA THR A 355 -34.29 -7.40 -15.46
C THR A 355 -34.56 -7.66 -16.94
N ASP A 356 -35.28 -6.73 -17.59
CA ASP A 356 -35.35 -6.51 -19.06
C ASP A 356 -34.00 -6.02 -19.65
N ARG A 357 -32.88 -6.65 -19.27
CA ARG A 357 -31.57 -6.35 -19.86
C ARG A 357 -31.28 -7.32 -21.00
N PRO A 358 -30.72 -6.83 -22.13
CA PRO A 358 -30.47 -7.66 -23.30
C PRO A 358 -29.57 -8.87 -22.95
N GLU A 359 -29.97 -10.05 -23.44
CA GLU A 359 -29.40 -11.38 -23.18
C GLU A 359 -27.86 -11.45 -23.34
N ALA A 360 -27.27 -10.59 -24.16
CA ALA A 360 -25.83 -10.59 -24.43
C ALA A 360 -24.94 -10.22 -23.22
N SER A 361 -25.44 -9.44 -22.26
CA SER A 361 -24.65 -9.05 -21.08
C SER A 361 -24.78 -10.02 -19.90
N ALA A 362 -25.74 -10.94 -19.93
CA ALA A 362 -26.05 -11.83 -18.81
C ALA A 362 -25.12 -13.07 -18.72
N CYS A 363 -24.31 -13.34 -19.75
CA CYS A 363 -23.54 -14.58 -19.84
C CYS A 363 -22.03 -14.45 -19.58
N HIS A 364 -21.49 -13.29 -19.24
CA HIS A 364 -20.06 -13.13 -19.00
C HIS A 364 -19.74 -12.98 -17.51
N TRP A 365 -18.65 -13.62 -17.07
CA TRP A 365 -18.10 -13.42 -15.74
C TRP A 365 -17.43 -12.05 -15.67
N GLN A 366 -17.72 -11.30 -14.61
CA GLN A 366 -17.12 -9.99 -14.35
C GLN A 366 -16.55 -9.93 -12.93
N ARG A 367 -15.46 -9.18 -12.76
CA ARG A 367 -14.83 -8.98 -11.45
C ARG A 367 -15.80 -8.32 -10.48
N LEU A 368 -15.88 -8.82 -9.26
CA LEU A 368 -16.66 -8.22 -8.19
C LEU A 368 -16.06 -6.84 -7.88
N THR A 369 -16.88 -5.80 -8.07
CA THR A 369 -16.54 -4.44 -7.71
C THR A 369 -17.40 -3.99 -6.53
N ASP A 370 -16.95 -2.97 -5.80
CA ASP A 370 -17.73 -2.33 -4.74
C ASP A 370 -19.14 -1.94 -5.22
N HIS A 371 -19.27 -1.53 -6.48
CA HIS A 371 -20.57 -1.19 -7.08
C HIS A 371 -21.50 -2.41 -7.19
N ILE A 372 -20.97 -3.55 -7.66
CA ILE A 372 -21.75 -4.81 -7.77
C ILE A 372 -22.13 -5.30 -6.37
N GLU A 373 -21.21 -5.26 -5.41
CA GLU A 373 -21.48 -5.67 -4.04
C GLU A 373 -22.54 -4.79 -3.37
N ASN A 374 -22.43 -3.47 -3.51
CA ASN A 374 -23.44 -2.53 -3.00
C ASN A 374 -24.80 -2.74 -3.69
N SER A 375 -24.81 -3.08 -4.98
CA SER A 375 -26.05 -3.40 -5.72
C SER A 375 -26.70 -4.69 -5.21
N LEU A 376 -25.91 -5.72 -4.93
CA LEU A 376 -26.38 -6.97 -4.32
C LEU A 376 -26.97 -6.71 -2.93
N TRP A 377 -26.27 -5.91 -2.11
CA TRP A 377 -26.78 -5.51 -0.80
C TRP A 377 -28.12 -4.76 -0.91
N CYS A 378 -28.27 -3.82 -1.84
CA CYS A 378 -29.53 -3.14 -2.10
C CYS A 378 -30.65 -4.13 -2.50
N ALA A 379 -30.34 -5.09 -3.38
CA ALA A 379 -31.31 -6.11 -3.80
C ALA A 379 -31.79 -6.97 -2.61
N MET A 380 -30.88 -7.34 -1.70
CA MET A 380 -31.23 -8.07 -0.48
C MET A 380 -32.17 -7.25 0.43
N GLN A 381 -31.91 -5.95 0.60
CA GLN A 381 -32.79 -5.06 1.37
C GLN A 381 -34.18 -4.94 0.75
N HIS A 382 -34.27 -4.84 -0.58
CA HIS A 382 -35.56 -4.79 -1.30
C HIS A 382 -36.37 -6.08 -1.15
N HIS A 383 -35.71 -7.24 -1.01
CA HIS A 383 -36.35 -8.51 -0.68
C HIS A 383 -36.68 -8.68 0.81
N GLY A 384 -36.56 -7.62 1.62
CA GLY A 384 -36.90 -7.63 3.04
C GLY A 384 -35.85 -8.25 3.95
N MET A 385 -34.66 -8.57 3.43
CA MET A 385 -33.56 -9.12 4.24
C MET A 385 -32.74 -8.00 4.88
N ALA A 386 -32.77 -7.93 6.22
CA ALA A 386 -31.98 -6.97 6.97
C ALA A 386 -30.51 -7.43 7.13
N VAL A 387 -29.68 -7.17 6.11
CA VAL A 387 -28.26 -7.58 6.02
C VAL A 387 -27.30 -6.40 6.23
N ASN A 388 -26.19 -6.60 6.95
CA ASN A 388 -25.09 -5.61 7.01
C ASN A 388 -24.08 -5.85 5.87
N LEU A 389 -23.59 -4.79 5.23
CA LEU A 389 -22.55 -4.87 4.19
C LEU A 389 -21.29 -5.63 4.68
N ASN A 390 -20.87 -5.47 5.94
CA ASN A 390 -19.75 -6.24 6.49
C ASN A 390 -20.04 -7.74 6.63
N GLU A 391 -21.30 -8.12 6.91
CA GLU A 391 -21.74 -9.52 6.95
C GLU A 391 -21.68 -10.10 5.52
N LEU A 392 -22.10 -9.33 4.52
CA LEU A 392 -21.96 -9.67 3.10
C LEU A 392 -20.50 -9.82 2.66
N HIS A 393 -19.62 -8.84 2.94
CA HIS A 393 -18.18 -8.92 2.66
C HIS A 393 -17.55 -10.18 3.30
N THR A 394 -17.97 -10.51 4.53
CA THR A 394 -17.44 -11.67 5.25
C THR A 394 -17.91 -12.98 4.60
N LEU A 395 -19.18 -13.04 4.16
CA LEU A 395 -19.72 -14.19 3.45
C LEU A 395 -19.02 -14.38 2.10
N LEU A 396 -18.89 -13.31 1.31
CA LEU A 396 -18.22 -13.36 0.01
C LEU A 396 -16.73 -13.71 0.14
N GLY A 397 -16.07 -13.29 1.22
CA GLY A 397 -14.68 -13.65 1.52
C GLY A 397 -14.48 -15.00 2.23
N SER A 398 -15.53 -15.84 2.33
CA SER A 398 -15.48 -17.16 2.98
C SER A 398 -15.61 -18.31 1.98
N ASP A 399 -15.57 -19.54 2.48
CA ASP A 399 -15.72 -20.80 1.73
C ASP A 399 -17.05 -20.94 0.97
N PHE A 400 -17.97 -19.98 1.15
CA PHE A 400 -19.16 -19.80 0.32
C PHE A 400 -18.79 -19.65 -1.17
N VAL A 401 -17.81 -18.80 -1.48
CA VAL A 401 -17.35 -18.62 -2.86
C VAL A 401 -16.34 -19.72 -3.19
N LYS A 402 -16.68 -20.58 -4.16
CA LYS A 402 -15.82 -21.69 -4.57
C LYS A 402 -14.66 -21.21 -5.43
N GLU A 403 -13.48 -21.76 -5.17
CA GLU A 403 -12.28 -21.54 -5.97
C GLU A 403 -12.42 -22.22 -7.33
N TYR A 404 -11.95 -21.53 -8.37
CA TYR A 404 -11.83 -22.06 -9.71
C TYR A 404 -10.48 -21.67 -10.29
N HIS A 405 -9.88 -22.57 -11.05
CA HIS A 405 -8.62 -22.32 -11.75
C HIS A 405 -8.91 -22.14 -13.26
N PRO A 406 -8.76 -20.93 -13.83
CA PRO A 406 -9.15 -20.63 -15.20
C PRO A 406 -8.52 -21.56 -16.25
N LEU A 407 -7.20 -21.77 -16.16
CA LEU A 407 -6.49 -22.69 -17.07
C LEU A 407 -6.99 -24.13 -16.93
N LYS A 408 -7.10 -24.64 -15.70
CA LYS A 408 -7.55 -26.02 -15.45
C LYS A 408 -8.97 -26.25 -15.96
N GLU A 409 -9.90 -25.34 -15.70
CA GLU A 409 -11.28 -25.44 -16.19
C GLU A 409 -11.33 -25.42 -17.72
N TYR A 410 -10.51 -24.59 -18.37
CA TYR A 410 -10.36 -24.60 -19.83
C TYR A 410 -9.85 -25.95 -20.32
N LEU A 411 -8.74 -26.45 -19.76
CA LEU A 411 -8.10 -27.71 -20.18
C LEU A 411 -8.99 -28.94 -19.95
N ASP A 412 -9.67 -29.01 -18.81
CA ASP A 412 -10.58 -30.11 -18.46
C ASP A 412 -11.83 -30.13 -19.37
N GLY A 413 -12.17 -28.99 -19.98
CA GLY A 413 -13.26 -28.86 -20.96
C GLY A 413 -12.89 -29.22 -22.41
N LEU A 414 -11.60 -29.41 -22.71
CA LEU A 414 -11.14 -29.70 -24.07
C LEU A 414 -11.35 -31.18 -24.45
N PRO A 415 -11.55 -31.48 -25.74
CA PRO A 415 -11.49 -32.85 -26.22
C PRO A 415 -10.07 -33.42 -26.05
N PRO A 416 -9.93 -34.75 -25.86
CA PRO A 416 -8.61 -35.38 -25.82
C PRO A 416 -7.89 -35.20 -27.16
N TRP A 417 -6.58 -35.02 -27.11
CA TRP A 417 -5.75 -34.94 -28.30
C TRP A 417 -5.80 -36.25 -29.11
N ASP A 418 -5.78 -36.14 -30.44
CA ASP A 418 -5.87 -37.28 -31.35
C ASP A 418 -4.61 -38.16 -31.38
N GLY A 419 -3.49 -37.67 -30.81
CA GLY A 419 -2.21 -38.38 -30.78
C GLY A 419 -1.39 -38.32 -32.07
N GLU A 420 -1.95 -37.74 -33.14
CA GLU A 420 -1.37 -37.74 -34.49
C GLU A 420 -1.08 -36.32 -35.00
N THR A 421 -1.97 -35.36 -34.73
CA THR A 421 -1.88 -34.01 -35.27
C THR A 421 -0.95 -33.14 -34.44
N ASP A 422 0.15 -32.65 -35.02
CA ASP A 422 1.06 -31.70 -34.35
C ASP A 422 0.55 -30.24 -34.47
N TYR A 423 -0.44 -29.89 -33.65
CA TYR A 423 -1.00 -28.54 -33.57
C TYR A 423 0.03 -27.49 -33.12
N ILE A 424 0.87 -27.81 -32.14
CA ILE A 424 1.96 -26.95 -31.67
C ILE A 424 2.98 -26.74 -32.80
N GLY A 425 3.29 -27.79 -33.57
CA GLY A 425 4.14 -27.68 -34.76
C GLY A 425 3.57 -26.73 -35.82
N ARG A 426 2.25 -26.75 -36.05
CA ARG A 426 1.57 -25.80 -36.95
C ARG A 426 1.65 -24.36 -36.44
N LEU A 427 1.45 -24.15 -35.14
CA LEU A 427 1.63 -22.84 -34.51
C LEU A 427 3.07 -22.34 -34.67
N ALA A 428 4.06 -23.22 -34.45
CA ALA A 428 5.47 -22.89 -34.60
C ALA A 428 5.83 -22.53 -36.05
N ALA A 429 5.18 -23.15 -37.04
CA ALA A 429 5.41 -22.90 -38.45
C ALA A 429 4.97 -21.50 -38.92
N MET A 430 4.13 -20.80 -38.13
CA MET A 430 3.79 -19.40 -38.40
C MET A 430 4.97 -18.44 -38.19
N VAL A 431 5.98 -18.86 -37.42
CA VAL A 431 7.15 -18.03 -37.10
C VAL A 431 8.32 -18.45 -37.99
N HIS A 432 8.65 -17.61 -38.97
CA HIS A 432 9.74 -17.85 -39.91
C HIS A 432 11.05 -17.37 -39.28
N VAL A 433 11.76 -18.30 -38.66
CA VAL A 433 13.08 -18.04 -38.05
C VAL A 433 14.19 -18.16 -39.09
N LYS A 434 15.18 -17.29 -38.99
CA LYS A 434 16.37 -17.34 -39.83
C LYS A 434 17.19 -18.58 -39.50
N GLU A 435 17.52 -19.37 -40.51
CA GLU A 435 18.39 -20.54 -40.32
C GLU A 435 19.80 -20.07 -39.93
N SER A 436 20.33 -20.57 -38.80
CA SER A 436 21.70 -20.28 -38.40
C SER A 436 22.68 -20.81 -39.47
N PRO A 437 23.73 -20.04 -39.85
CA PRO A 437 24.72 -20.44 -40.86
C PRO A 437 25.53 -21.71 -40.54
N HIS A 438 25.33 -22.31 -39.36
CA HIS A 438 26.01 -23.53 -38.90
C HIS A 438 25.07 -24.74 -38.85
N SER A 439 23.90 -24.65 -39.48
CA SER A 439 23.06 -25.82 -39.74
C SER A 439 23.76 -26.68 -40.81
N PRO A 440 24.19 -27.92 -40.49
CA PRO A 440 24.86 -28.81 -41.45
C PRO A 440 23.82 -29.39 -42.41
N LEU A 441 23.26 -28.57 -43.30
CA LEU A 441 22.27 -28.98 -44.30
C LEU A 441 22.69 -28.68 -45.75
N GLN A 442 23.96 -28.32 -45.96
CA GLN A 442 24.58 -28.40 -47.28
C GLN A 442 25.81 -29.33 -47.28
N GLN A 443 25.60 -30.60 -46.94
CA GLN A 443 26.44 -31.69 -47.43
C GLN A 443 25.66 -33.03 -47.40
N ASP A 444 25.33 -33.52 -48.59
CA ASP A 444 24.90 -34.89 -48.94
C ASP A 444 23.76 -35.57 -48.17
N LYS A 445 22.62 -35.74 -48.86
CA LYS A 445 21.46 -36.59 -48.50
C LYS A 445 21.75 -38.11 -48.48
N SER A 446 22.99 -38.55 -48.35
CA SER A 446 23.36 -39.96 -48.59
C SER A 446 24.25 -40.61 -47.53
N ARG A 447 24.25 -40.11 -46.29
CA ARG A 447 24.86 -40.84 -45.16
C ARG A 447 23.94 -40.88 -43.96
N GLU A 448 23.34 -42.04 -43.73
CA GLU A 448 22.86 -42.45 -42.40
C GLU A 448 24.04 -42.31 -41.43
N ARG A 449 24.06 -41.25 -40.61
CA ARG A 449 25.05 -41.05 -39.55
C ARG A 449 24.35 -41.17 -38.20
N ASN A 450 24.54 -42.33 -37.58
CA ASN A 450 24.23 -42.63 -36.18
C ASN A 450 25.22 -41.96 -35.21
N ASP A 451 25.49 -40.66 -35.36
CA ASP A 451 26.24 -39.89 -34.37
C ASP A 451 25.33 -38.80 -33.79
N LEU A 452 25.03 -38.92 -32.49
CA LEU A 452 24.17 -38.05 -31.67
C LEU A 452 24.75 -36.64 -31.42
N SER A 453 25.70 -36.17 -32.24
CA SER A 453 26.35 -34.87 -32.09
C SER A 453 25.81 -33.87 -33.11
N GLU A 454 25.05 -32.89 -32.60
CA GLU A 454 24.58 -31.65 -33.26
C GLU A 454 23.28 -31.76 -34.08
N THR A 455 22.17 -32.11 -33.41
CA THR A 455 20.84 -31.71 -33.88
C THR A 455 20.66 -30.19 -33.74
N PRO A 456 20.27 -29.46 -34.80
CA PRO A 456 20.05 -28.02 -34.73
C PRO A 456 18.89 -27.67 -33.80
N VAL A 457 19.02 -26.57 -33.06
CA VAL A 457 17.99 -26.06 -32.14
C VAL A 457 16.81 -25.54 -32.95
N ARG A 458 15.69 -26.26 -32.96
CA ARG A 458 14.49 -25.88 -33.70
C ARG A 458 13.53 -25.08 -32.82
N PHE A 459 13.00 -23.98 -33.37
CA PHE A 459 11.99 -23.18 -32.69
C PHE A 459 10.76 -24.00 -32.25
N ALA A 460 10.27 -24.90 -33.11
CA ALA A 460 9.13 -25.76 -32.80
C ALA A 460 9.33 -26.65 -31.56
N ASP A 461 10.53 -27.21 -31.38
CA ASP A 461 10.84 -28.07 -30.24
C ASP A 461 10.91 -27.26 -28.94
N ILE A 462 11.48 -26.05 -29.02
CA ILE A 462 11.54 -25.13 -27.88
C ILE A 462 10.15 -24.59 -27.52
N LEU A 463 9.35 -24.19 -28.50
CA LEU A 463 7.98 -23.72 -28.28
C LEU A 463 7.14 -24.83 -27.63
N LYS A 464 7.24 -26.06 -28.12
CA LYS A 464 6.54 -27.23 -27.57
C LYS A 464 6.89 -27.47 -26.10
N ARG A 465 8.18 -27.52 -25.75
CA ARG A 465 8.60 -27.66 -24.35
C ARG A 465 8.15 -26.47 -23.51
N TRP A 466 8.29 -25.25 -24.03
CA TRP A 466 7.91 -24.03 -23.32
C TRP A 466 6.41 -23.97 -23.02
N MET A 467 5.54 -24.35 -23.96
CA MET A 467 4.09 -24.42 -23.74
C MET A 467 3.72 -25.45 -22.68
N VAL A 468 4.35 -26.63 -22.68
CA VAL A 468 4.12 -27.65 -21.65
C VAL A 468 4.62 -27.17 -20.29
N SER A 469 5.80 -26.53 -20.24
CA SER A 469 6.31 -25.90 -19.02
C SER A 469 5.40 -24.79 -18.48
N MET A 470 4.74 -24.04 -19.36
CA MET A 470 3.77 -23.01 -18.97
C MET A 470 2.55 -23.62 -18.30
N ILE A 471 2.00 -24.70 -18.85
CA ILE A 471 0.89 -25.42 -18.20
C ILE A 471 1.36 -26.03 -16.87
N ALA A 472 2.55 -26.63 -16.83
CA ALA A 472 3.10 -27.22 -15.62
C ALA A 472 3.27 -26.18 -14.51
N ALA A 473 3.87 -25.01 -14.81
CA ALA A 473 4.07 -23.93 -13.83
C ALA A 473 2.75 -23.33 -13.31
N ALA A 474 1.70 -23.33 -14.14
CA ALA A 474 0.39 -22.85 -13.73
C ALA A 474 -0.40 -23.86 -12.88
N LEU A 475 -0.23 -25.17 -13.12
CA LEU A 475 -1.00 -26.22 -12.43
C LEU A 475 -0.28 -26.86 -11.24
N ASP A 476 1.06 -26.84 -11.21
CA ASP A 476 1.89 -27.39 -10.14
C ASP A 476 2.72 -26.29 -9.48
N GLU A 477 2.37 -25.95 -8.24
CA GLU A 477 3.03 -24.89 -7.46
C GLU A 477 4.52 -25.15 -7.17
N THR A 478 5.01 -26.38 -7.39
CA THR A 478 6.42 -26.74 -7.17
C THR A 478 7.31 -26.47 -8.38
N VAL A 479 6.71 -26.26 -9.55
CA VAL A 479 7.37 -26.09 -10.85
C VAL A 479 7.33 -24.62 -11.24
N VAL A 480 8.42 -24.12 -11.82
CA VAL A 480 8.47 -22.77 -12.41
C VAL A 480 9.10 -22.82 -13.78
N ASN A 481 8.51 -22.14 -14.76
CA ASN A 481 9.10 -22.05 -16.09
C ASN A 481 10.24 -21.03 -16.10
N GLN A 482 11.48 -21.51 -15.96
CA GLN A 482 12.66 -20.64 -15.90
C GLN A 482 13.15 -20.15 -17.27
N VAL A 483 12.48 -20.57 -18.35
CA VAL A 483 12.87 -20.31 -19.73
C VAL A 483 12.08 -19.13 -20.29
N ILE A 484 12.80 -18.12 -20.76
CA ILE A 484 12.28 -16.92 -21.40
C ILE A 484 12.39 -17.10 -22.90
N LEU A 485 11.26 -17.38 -23.54
CA LEU A 485 11.19 -17.49 -25.00
C LEU A 485 11.30 -16.09 -25.61
N THR A 486 12.31 -15.85 -26.43
CA THR A 486 12.63 -14.50 -26.92
C THR A 486 12.59 -14.45 -28.44
N LEU A 487 11.82 -13.52 -29.01
CA LEU A 487 11.77 -13.26 -30.44
C LEU A 487 12.44 -11.93 -30.77
N ILE A 488 13.49 -11.99 -31.56
CA ILE A 488 14.23 -10.82 -32.03
C ILE A 488 14.04 -10.69 -33.53
N GLY A 489 13.74 -9.51 -34.05
CA GLY A 489 13.61 -9.34 -35.48
C GLY A 489 13.29 -7.90 -35.85
N ARG A 490 12.98 -7.63 -37.10
CA ARG A 490 12.61 -6.27 -37.53
C ARG A 490 11.32 -5.79 -36.84
N GLN A 491 11.22 -4.50 -36.57
CA GLN A 491 9.96 -3.90 -36.10
C GLN A 491 8.86 -4.13 -37.15
N GLY A 492 7.64 -4.45 -36.69
CA GLY A 492 6.50 -4.71 -37.56
C GLY A 492 6.38 -6.15 -38.08
N SER A 493 7.22 -7.09 -37.64
CA SER A 493 7.14 -8.52 -38.00
C SER A 493 6.18 -9.32 -37.11
N TYR A 494 5.12 -8.69 -36.58
CA TYR A 494 4.10 -9.28 -35.70
C TYR A 494 4.56 -10.01 -34.42
N LYS A 495 5.83 -9.91 -33.98
CA LYS A 495 6.36 -10.62 -32.78
C LYS A 495 5.51 -10.45 -31.53
N THR A 496 5.22 -9.21 -31.15
CA THR A 496 4.36 -8.89 -30.02
C THR A 496 2.95 -9.44 -30.22
N SER A 497 2.38 -9.26 -31.43
CA SER A 497 1.03 -9.73 -31.73
C SER A 497 0.93 -11.24 -31.66
N PHE A 498 1.95 -11.98 -32.12
CA PHE A 498 2.02 -13.43 -32.01
C PHE A 498 2.03 -13.87 -30.54
N MET A 499 2.84 -13.23 -29.70
CA MET A 499 2.88 -13.51 -28.27
C MET A 499 1.55 -13.20 -27.58
N GLN A 500 0.86 -12.14 -27.99
CA GLN A 500 -0.47 -11.80 -27.47
C GLN A 500 -1.54 -12.86 -27.85
N HIS A 501 -1.39 -13.52 -29.00
CA HIS A 501 -2.31 -14.55 -29.49
C HIS A 501 -1.90 -15.97 -29.09
N ILE A 502 -0.88 -16.14 -28.23
CA ILE A 502 -0.47 -17.47 -27.77
C ILE A 502 -1.51 -18.10 -26.84
N LEU A 503 -2.22 -17.27 -26.08
CA LEU A 503 -3.33 -17.67 -25.22
C LEU A 503 -4.65 -17.67 -26.01
N PRO A 504 -5.56 -18.63 -25.75
CA PRO A 504 -6.89 -18.61 -26.35
C PRO A 504 -7.67 -17.37 -25.89
N PRO A 505 -8.67 -16.91 -26.66
CA PRO A 505 -9.46 -15.73 -26.30
C PRO A 505 -10.08 -15.77 -24.90
N VAL A 506 -10.41 -16.96 -24.39
CA VAL A 506 -10.96 -17.15 -23.03
C VAL A 506 -9.93 -16.88 -21.92
N LEU A 507 -8.64 -17.05 -22.22
CA LEU A 507 -7.53 -16.83 -21.28
C LEU A 507 -6.72 -15.56 -21.61
N SER A 508 -7.18 -14.73 -22.56
CA SER A 508 -6.43 -13.54 -23.00
C SER A 508 -6.22 -12.51 -21.88
N GLU A 509 -7.07 -12.51 -20.84
CA GLU A 509 -6.92 -11.62 -19.68
C GLU A 509 -5.73 -11.96 -18.78
N TYR A 510 -5.17 -13.17 -18.90
CA TYR A 510 -3.98 -13.62 -18.16
C TYR A 510 -2.69 -13.42 -18.96
N TYR A 511 -2.76 -12.66 -20.05
CA TYR A 511 -1.61 -12.13 -20.77
C TYR A 511 -1.41 -10.68 -20.38
N THR A 512 -0.17 -10.33 -20.05
CA THR A 512 0.19 -8.94 -19.78
C THR A 512 1.52 -8.58 -20.44
N THR A 513 1.67 -7.30 -20.69
CA THR A 513 2.87 -6.73 -21.31
C THR A 513 3.56 -5.84 -20.30
N LYS A 514 4.84 -6.12 -20.04
CA LYS A 514 5.71 -5.31 -19.22
C LYS A 514 6.64 -4.51 -20.13
N SER A 515 6.43 -3.21 -20.17
CA SER A 515 7.36 -2.25 -20.78
C SER A 515 8.45 -1.84 -19.78
N ASN A 516 9.56 -1.34 -20.31
CA ASN A 516 10.71 -0.89 -19.54
C ASN A 516 10.33 0.24 -18.56
N SER A 517 10.53 -0.01 -17.27
CA SER A 517 10.26 0.97 -16.19
C SER A 517 11.51 1.29 -15.38
N SER A 518 12.68 0.81 -15.81
CA SER A 518 13.99 0.94 -15.15
C SER A 518 14.08 0.39 -13.72
N ARG A 519 12.98 -0.14 -13.16
CA ARG A 519 12.91 -0.67 -11.80
C ARG A 519 11.80 -1.70 -11.67
N MET A 520 12.12 -2.83 -11.04
CA MET A 520 11.13 -3.81 -10.61
C MET A 520 10.45 -3.38 -9.30
N THR A 521 9.14 -3.47 -9.26
CA THR A 521 8.27 -3.03 -8.16
C THR A 521 7.60 -4.22 -7.47
N LYS A 522 6.88 -3.97 -6.37
CA LYS A 522 6.07 -5.01 -5.72
C LYS A 522 4.92 -5.48 -6.61
N ASP A 523 4.40 -4.60 -7.45
CA ASP A 523 3.29 -4.90 -8.35
C ASP A 523 3.73 -5.87 -9.45
N ASP A 524 5.01 -5.84 -9.84
CA ASP A 524 5.60 -6.82 -10.76
C ASP A 524 5.61 -8.24 -10.18
N LEU A 525 5.86 -8.35 -8.86
CA LEU A 525 5.81 -9.64 -8.17
C LEU A 525 4.39 -10.21 -8.17
N PHE A 526 3.35 -9.38 -7.95
CA PHE A 526 1.96 -9.83 -8.05
C PHE A 526 1.56 -10.13 -9.50
N THR A 527 2.07 -9.36 -10.46
CA THR A 527 1.85 -9.62 -11.88
C THR A 527 2.28 -11.03 -12.28
N MET A 528 3.39 -11.52 -11.71
CA MET A 528 3.91 -12.89 -11.88
C MET A 528 3.04 -14.00 -11.28
N THR A 529 2.23 -13.68 -10.28
CA THR A 529 1.30 -14.62 -9.64
C THR A 529 -0.09 -14.60 -10.31
N GLU A 530 -0.41 -13.52 -11.04
CA GLU A 530 -1.75 -13.29 -11.58
C GLU A 530 -1.90 -13.59 -13.08
N ASN A 531 -0.78 -13.70 -13.81
CA ASN A 531 -0.78 -13.87 -15.27
C ASN A 531 -0.09 -15.17 -15.68
N LEU A 532 -0.64 -15.85 -16.69
CA LEU A 532 -0.04 -17.05 -17.28
C LEU A 532 1.16 -16.70 -18.16
N VAL A 533 1.08 -15.57 -18.88
CA VAL A 533 2.14 -15.11 -19.77
C VAL A 533 2.45 -13.64 -19.53
N ILE A 534 3.73 -13.33 -19.32
CA ILE A 534 4.24 -11.96 -19.23
C ILE A 534 5.17 -11.72 -20.41
N ASN A 535 4.80 -10.80 -21.29
CA ASN A 535 5.64 -10.35 -22.39
C ASN A 535 6.51 -9.16 -21.99
N LEU A 536 7.82 -9.33 -22.12
CA LEU A 536 8.83 -8.30 -21.90
C LEU A 536 9.10 -7.60 -23.23
N GLU A 537 8.50 -6.44 -23.42
CA GLU A 537 8.67 -5.65 -24.64
C GLU A 537 9.92 -4.79 -24.61
N GLU A 538 10.49 -4.59 -25.81
CA GLU A 538 11.68 -3.76 -26.01
C GLU A 538 12.84 -4.20 -25.11
N ILE A 539 13.09 -5.51 -25.05
CA ILE A 539 14.09 -6.09 -24.15
C ILE A 539 15.49 -5.53 -24.39
N ASP A 540 15.76 -5.08 -25.61
CA ASP A 540 17.00 -4.43 -26.02
C ASP A 540 17.24 -3.05 -25.40
N THR A 541 16.19 -2.42 -24.84
CA THR A 541 16.29 -1.15 -24.11
C THR A 541 16.50 -1.35 -22.61
N MET A 542 16.35 -2.58 -22.11
CA MET A 542 16.35 -2.87 -20.69
C MET A 542 17.78 -2.71 -20.09
N PRO A 543 17.95 -1.93 -19.01
CA PRO A 543 19.26 -1.76 -18.40
C PRO A 543 19.75 -3.07 -17.76
N PRO A 544 21.08 -3.31 -17.68
CA PRO A 544 21.63 -4.54 -17.09
C PRO A 544 21.18 -4.82 -15.66
N SER A 545 20.90 -3.79 -14.87
CA SER A 545 20.37 -3.94 -13.50
C SER A 545 18.98 -4.55 -13.47
N GLU A 546 18.12 -4.21 -14.43
CA GLU A 546 16.75 -4.74 -14.53
C GLU A 546 16.77 -6.15 -15.09
N LEU A 547 17.62 -6.45 -16.08
CA LEU A 547 17.86 -7.82 -16.56
C LEU A 547 18.29 -8.77 -15.43
N ASN A 548 19.15 -8.30 -14.52
CA ASN A 548 19.57 -9.07 -13.35
C ASN A 548 18.44 -9.30 -12.33
N GLN A 549 17.56 -8.31 -12.15
CA GLN A 549 16.37 -8.45 -11.30
C GLN A 549 15.38 -9.43 -11.91
N LEU A 550 15.09 -9.31 -13.21
CA LEU A 550 14.24 -10.23 -13.95
C LEU A 550 14.76 -11.67 -13.86
N LYS A 551 16.07 -11.88 -13.99
CA LYS A 551 16.71 -13.19 -13.81
C LYS A 551 16.46 -13.81 -12.44
N ALA A 552 16.37 -13.01 -11.38
CA ALA A 552 16.04 -13.48 -10.04
C ALA A 552 14.54 -13.80 -9.92
N MET A 553 13.69 -12.94 -10.47
CA MET A 553 12.23 -13.08 -10.51
C MET A 553 11.79 -14.37 -11.22
N VAL A 554 12.35 -14.64 -12.40
CA VAL A 554 12.06 -15.85 -13.19
C VAL A 554 12.36 -17.15 -12.43
N THR A 555 13.26 -17.13 -11.45
CA THR A 555 13.58 -18.31 -10.61
C THR A 555 12.88 -18.37 -9.26
N GLN A 556 12.16 -17.32 -8.89
CA GLN A 556 11.45 -17.28 -7.62
C GLN A 556 10.24 -18.23 -7.70
N ARG A 557 10.04 -19.09 -6.70
CA ARG A 557 8.91 -20.05 -6.67
C ARG A 557 7.63 -19.46 -6.08
N TYR A 558 7.77 -18.62 -5.07
CA TYR A 558 6.63 -18.04 -4.36
C TYR A 558 6.86 -16.56 -4.08
N VAL A 559 5.77 -15.81 -4.02
CA VAL A 559 5.75 -14.41 -3.63
C VAL A 559 5.14 -14.29 -2.24
N ASP A 560 5.98 -13.92 -1.27
CA ASP A 560 5.62 -13.70 0.13
C ASP A 560 5.47 -12.21 0.44
N GLU A 561 4.42 -11.59 -0.10
CA GLU A 561 4.18 -10.15 0.04
C GLU A 561 2.78 -9.81 0.55
N ARG A 562 2.64 -8.61 1.08
CA ARG A 562 1.34 -8.10 1.55
C ARG A 562 0.68 -7.30 0.43
N ARG A 563 -0.49 -7.75 -0.03
CA ARG A 563 -1.34 -6.99 -0.96
C ARG A 563 -1.67 -5.61 -0.40
N ALA A 564 -1.85 -4.61 -1.27
CA ALA A 564 -2.31 -3.29 -0.86
C ALA A 564 -3.62 -3.43 -0.06
N TYR A 565 -3.68 -2.81 1.13
CA TYR A 565 -4.81 -2.93 2.07
C TYR A 565 -5.12 -4.35 2.60
N GLY A 566 -4.37 -5.37 2.19
CA GLY A 566 -4.51 -6.73 2.70
C GLY A 566 -4.22 -6.81 4.19
N ARG A 567 -4.88 -7.72 4.93
CA ARG A 567 -4.66 -7.86 6.38
C ARG A 567 -3.37 -8.60 6.72
N ASN A 568 -3.08 -9.66 5.97
CA ASN A 568 -1.94 -10.54 6.17
C ASN A 568 -1.04 -10.53 4.92
N LYS A 569 0.20 -10.98 5.08
CA LYS A 569 1.01 -11.40 3.93
C LYS A 569 0.35 -12.62 3.29
N VAL A 570 0.39 -12.68 1.97
CA VAL A 570 -0.07 -13.82 1.19
C VAL A 570 1.16 -14.58 0.69
N HIS A 571 1.01 -15.89 0.57
CA HIS A 571 2.00 -16.79 -0.03
C HIS A 571 1.41 -17.25 -1.36
N LEU A 572 1.87 -16.65 -2.46
CA LEU A 572 1.29 -16.89 -3.79
C LEU A 572 2.30 -17.63 -4.68
N PRO A 573 1.88 -18.70 -5.39
CA PRO A 573 2.76 -19.40 -6.31
C PRO A 573 3.10 -18.56 -7.53
N HIS A 574 4.30 -18.74 -8.06
CA HIS A 574 4.72 -18.18 -9.35
C HIS A 574 4.12 -19.01 -10.48
N VAL A 575 3.14 -18.45 -11.20
CA VAL A 575 2.46 -19.12 -12.31
C VAL A 575 2.89 -18.63 -13.69
N ALA A 576 3.43 -17.41 -13.78
CA ALA A 576 3.79 -16.79 -15.05
C ALA A 576 4.92 -17.50 -15.81
N SER A 577 4.74 -17.63 -17.11
CA SER A 577 5.82 -17.90 -18.06
C SER A 577 6.20 -16.62 -18.79
N PHE A 578 7.49 -16.40 -18.97
CA PHE A 578 8.00 -15.18 -19.58
C PHE A 578 8.27 -15.38 -21.07
N VAL A 579 7.86 -14.39 -21.85
CA VAL A 579 8.26 -14.21 -23.24
C VAL A 579 8.89 -12.83 -23.39
N ALA A 580 9.73 -12.65 -24.40
CA ALA A 580 10.36 -11.36 -24.66
C ALA A 580 10.39 -11.05 -26.15
N THR A 581 10.28 -9.77 -26.47
CA THR A 581 10.38 -9.29 -27.85
C THR A 581 11.35 -8.13 -27.94
N GLY A 582 12.12 -8.08 -29.02
CA GLY A 582 13.11 -7.03 -29.24
C GLY A 582 13.49 -6.87 -30.69
N ASN A 583 14.24 -5.81 -30.99
CA ASN A 583 14.71 -5.53 -32.35
C ASN A 583 16.23 -5.70 -32.51
N ASN A 584 17.00 -5.60 -31.43
CA ASN A 584 18.44 -5.76 -31.46
C ASN A 584 18.84 -7.24 -31.26
N LEU A 585 19.59 -7.80 -32.22
CA LEU A 585 20.17 -9.14 -32.14
C LEU A 585 21.08 -9.32 -30.94
N GLN A 586 21.87 -8.29 -30.63
CA GLN A 586 22.85 -8.32 -29.56
C GLN A 586 22.29 -7.59 -28.33
N PHE A 587 21.44 -8.27 -27.56
CA PHE A 587 20.83 -7.70 -26.35
C PHE A 587 21.36 -8.32 -25.05
N LEU A 588 21.97 -9.50 -25.12
CA LEU A 588 22.51 -10.19 -23.95
C LEU A 588 23.86 -9.58 -23.56
N THR A 589 23.84 -8.72 -22.54
CA THR A 589 25.01 -7.96 -22.07
C THR A 589 25.72 -8.56 -20.85
N ASP A 590 25.10 -9.55 -20.19
CA ASP A 590 25.58 -10.10 -18.93
C ASP A 590 26.31 -11.44 -19.11
N ASP A 591 27.29 -11.68 -18.25
CA ASP A 591 28.20 -12.82 -18.31
C ASP A 591 27.61 -14.07 -17.63
N THR A 592 26.58 -13.91 -16.80
CA THR A 592 26.02 -14.98 -15.96
C THR A 592 24.53 -15.20 -16.17
N GLY A 593 24.10 -16.45 -16.39
CA GLY A 593 22.67 -16.77 -16.45
C GLY A 593 21.98 -16.52 -17.79
N ASN A 594 22.73 -16.51 -18.90
CA ASN A 594 22.17 -16.49 -20.26
C ASN A 594 21.40 -17.77 -20.60
N ARG A 595 21.59 -18.85 -19.82
CA ARG A 595 20.85 -20.12 -19.96
C ARG A 595 19.32 -20.01 -19.86
N ARG A 596 18.80 -18.92 -19.29
CA ARG A 596 17.35 -18.67 -19.16
C ARG A 596 16.76 -18.07 -20.44
N TRP A 597 17.58 -17.51 -21.31
CA TRP A 597 17.15 -16.83 -22.53
C TRP A 597 17.21 -17.81 -23.69
N LEU A 598 16.10 -17.95 -24.43
CA LEU A 598 16.07 -18.67 -25.70
C LEU A 598 15.64 -17.73 -26.83
N PRO A 599 16.58 -16.90 -27.33
CA PRO A 599 16.36 -15.98 -28.44
C PRO A 599 16.32 -16.68 -29.79
N PHE A 600 15.43 -16.21 -30.66
CA PHE A 600 15.35 -16.60 -32.07
C PHE A 600 15.29 -15.35 -32.95
N GLU A 601 16.11 -15.31 -34.00
CA GLU A 601 16.04 -14.28 -35.04
C GLU A 601 14.87 -14.62 -35.98
N VAL A 602 13.85 -13.77 -35.97
CA VAL A 602 12.62 -13.89 -36.75
C VAL A 602 12.74 -13.00 -37.98
N GLU A 603 12.57 -13.59 -39.16
CA GLU A 603 12.50 -12.88 -40.43
C GLU A 603 11.10 -12.31 -40.64
N ASP A 604 10.08 -13.14 -40.46
CA ASP A 604 8.67 -12.78 -40.60
C ASP A 604 7.76 -13.69 -39.74
N ILE A 605 6.54 -13.24 -39.48
CA ILE A 605 5.51 -14.07 -38.84
C ILE A 605 4.22 -13.92 -39.62
N ASP A 606 3.58 -15.04 -39.93
CA ASP A 606 2.24 -15.03 -40.53
C ASP A 606 1.26 -14.26 -39.63
N SER A 607 0.45 -13.38 -40.23
CA SER A 607 -0.41 -12.46 -39.46
C SER A 607 -1.30 -13.22 -38.46
N PRO A 608 -1.11 -13.06 -37.14
CA PRO A 608 -1.89 -13.78 -36.14
C PRO A 608 -3.36 -13.34 -36.11
N TRP A 609 -3.67 -12.19 -36.71
CA TRP A 609 -5.03 -11.66 -36.82
C TRP A 609 -5.84 -12.27 -37.97
N GLU A 610 -5.15 -12.80 -38.98
CA GLU A 610 -5.76 -13.42 -40.17
C GLU A 610 -5.70 -14.94 -40.11
N ALA A 611 -4.74 -15.50 -39.39
CA ALA A 611 -4.57 -16.93 -39.23
C ALA A 611 -5.67 -17.54 -38.33
N ASP A 612 -6.23 -18.66 -38.78
CA ASP A 612 -7.13 -19.49 -37.97
C ASP A 612 -6.29 -20.37 -37.02
N ILE A 613 -6.05 -19.89 -35.79
CA ILE A 613 -5.23 -20.57 -34.80
C ILE A 613 -6.09 -21.64 -34.08
N PRO A 614 -5.78 -22.94 -34.21
CA PRO A 614 -6.58 -24.02 -33.63
C PRO A 614 -6.30 -24.20 -32.14
N TYR A 615 -6.76 -23.25 -31.32
CA TYR A 615 -6.50 -23.20 -29.88
C TYR A 615 -6.86 -24.51 -29.15
N GLU A 616 -8.05 -25.08 -29.41
CA GLU A 616 -8.48 -26.33 -28.78
C GLU A 616 -7.50 -27.49 -29.06
N GLY A 617 -7.00 -27.58 -30.30
CA GLY A 617 -6.01 -28.59 -30.70
C GLY A 617 -4.63 -28.36 -30.06
N ILE A 618 -4.19 -27.10 -30.00
CA ILE A 618 -2.90 -26.74 -29.41
C ILE A 618 -2.88 -27.07 -27.91
N TYR A 619 -3.92 -26.69 -27.17
CA TYR A 619 -3.98 -26.88 -25.73
C TYR A 619 -4.32 -28.32 -25.33
N SER A 620 -5.12 -29.04 -26.13
CA SER A 620 -5.33 -30.49 -25.93
C SER A 620 -4.03 -31.26 -26.13
N GLN A 621 -3.25 -30.96 -27.18
CA GLN A 621 -1.93 -31.55 -27.39
C GLN A 621 -0.98 -31.21 -26.24
N THR A 622 -0.94 -29.95 -25.80
CA THR A 622 -0.06 -29.52 -24.71
C THR A 622 -0.42 -30.22 -23.39
N TYR A 623 -1.70 -30.38 -23.09
CA TYR A 623 -2.18 -31.07 -21.89
C TYR A 623 -1.89 -32.58 -21.91
N ALA A 624 -2.06 -33.22 -23.07
CA ALA A 624 -1.69 -34.63 -23.24
C ALA A 624 -0.17 -34.85 -23.02
N LEU A 625 0.67 -33.95 -23.55
CA LEU A 625 2.13 -33.99 -23.33
C LEU A 625 2.52 -33.70 -21.88
N TYR A 626 1.79 -32.83 -21.17
CA TYR A 626 2.01 -32.60 -19.74
C TYR A 626 1.71 -33.87 -18.90
N GLN A 627 0.69 -34.64 -19.28
CA GLN A 627 0.32 -35.88 -18.60
C GLN A 627 1.17 -37.09 -18.99
N ASP A 628 1.92 -37.02 -20.10
CA ASP A 628 2.80 -38.10 -20.54
C ASP A 628 4.09 -38.13 -19.70
N VAL A 629 4.24 -39.20 -18.91
CA VAL A 629 5.41 -39.47 -18.07
C VAL A 629 6.72 -39.53 -18.88
N ASN A 630 6.64 -39.84 -20.18
CA ASN A 630 7.82 -39.93 -21.06
C ASN A 630 8.20 -38.58 -21.68
N PHE A 631 7.33 -37.58 -21.63
CA PHE A 631 7.62 -36.27 -22.19
C PHE A 631 8.33 -35.38 -21.17
N ARG A 632 9.51 -34.89 -21.54
CA ARG A 632 10.34 -34.02 -20.70
C ARG A 632 10.30 -32.59 -21.21
N TYR A 633 9.63 -31.71 -20.48
CA TYR A 633 9.56 -30.27 -20.80
C TYR A 633 10.72 -29.45 -20.25
N TRP A 634 11.48 -29.97 -19.28
CA TRP A 634 12.73 -29.35 -18.79
C TRP A 634 13.97 -29.79 -19.59
N PHE A 635 15.02 -28.96 -19.56
CA PHE A 635 16.27 -29.20 -20.28
C PHE A 635 17.30 -29.88 -19.37
N THR A 636 18.00 -30.87 -19.92
CA THR A 636 19.17 -31.48 -19.26
C THR A 636 20.41 -30.62 -19.40
N ASP A 637 21.43 -30.83 -18.56
CA ASP A 637 22.70 -30.10 -18.66
C ASP A 637 23.36 -30.22 -20.04
N LYS A 638 23.23 -31.39 -20.69
CA LYS A 638 23.72 -31.61 -22.06
C LYS A 638 22.98 -30.76 -23.08
N GLU A 639 21.65 -30.69 -22.99
CA GLU A 639 20.83 -29.84 -23.86
C GLU A 639 21.10 -28.35 -23.59
N ILE A 640 21.24 -27.96 -22.33
CA ILE A 640 21.64 -26.59 -21.95
C ILE A 640 22.98 -26.23 -22.57
N GLN A 641 23.95 -27.15 -22.60
CA GLN A 641 25.25 -26.90 -23.25
C GLN A 641 25.12 -26.71 -24.77
N GLN A 642 24.25 -27.47 -25.44
CA GLN A 642 23.94 -27.27 -26.86
C GLN A 642 23.27 -25.90 -27.11
N LEU A 643 22.33 -25.53 -26.24
CA LEU A 643 21.65 -24.25 -26.29
C LEU A 643 22.60 -23.06 -26.06
N ARG A 644 23.71 -23.23 -25.31
CA ARG A 644 24.71 -22.15 -25.15
C ARG A 644 25.29 -21.70 -26.48
N GLY A 645 25.58 -22.62 -27.39
CA GLY A 645 26.08 -22.27 -28.73
C GLY A 645 25.07 -21.43 -29.51
N HIS A 646 23.79 -21.80 -29.42
CA HIS A 646 22.70 -21.02 -30.01
C HIS A 646 22.53 -19.64 -29.37
N VAL A 647 22.66 -19.52 -28.05
CA VAL A 647 22.51 -18.24 -27.33
C VAL A 647 23.70 -17.31 -27.58
N GLN A 648 24.90 -17.85 -27.79
CA GLN A 648 26.13 -17.06 -27.96
C GLN A 648 26.07 -16.07 -29.13
N GLN A 649 25.32 -16.38 -30.20
CA GLN A 649 25.16 -15.49 -31.35
C GLN A 649 24.38 -14.20 -31.03
N PHE A 650 23.64 -14.17 -29.91
CA PHE A 650 22.87 -13.02 -29.43
C PHE A 650 23.55 -12.26 -28.28
N GLU A 651 24.76 -12.69 -27.88
CA GLU A 651 25.56 -11.99 -26.88
C GLU A 651 26.23 -10.75 -27.48
N VAL A 652 26.25 -9.67 -26.70
CA VAL A 652 26.99 -8.46 -27.07
C VAL A 652 28.49 -8.78 -27.05
N PRO A 653 29.22 -8.50 -28.15
CA PRO A 653 30.66 -8.71 -28.20
C PRO A 653 31.34 -7.97 -27.06
N ARG A 654 32.21 -8.69 -26.34
CA ARG A 654 32.89 -8.14 -25.16
C ARG A 654 34.19 -7.47 -25.60
N PRO A 655 34.27 -6.12 -25.58
CA PRO A 655 35.44 -5.41 -26.11
C PRO A 655 36.73 -5.80 -25.37
N GLU A 656 36.65 -6.14 -24.08
CA GLU A 656 37.80 -6.66 -23.34
C GLU A 656 38.31 -8.00 -23.89
N TYR A 657 37.45 -8.91 -24.34
CA TYR A 657 37.88 -10.20 -24.94
C TYR A 657 38.49 -9.97 -26.31
N GLU A 658 37.86 -9.13 -27.14
CA GLU A 658 38.36 -8.79 -28.48
C GLU A 658 39.76 -8.18 -28.39
N LEU A 659 39.95 -7.17 -27.53
CA LEU A 659 41.25 -6.52 -27.34
C LEU A 659 42.29 -7.47 -26.77
N ILE A 660 41.92 -8.34 -25.83
CA ILE A 660 42.86 -9.32 -25.28
C ILE A 660 43.28 -10.33 -26.36
N LEU A 661 42.34 -10.95 -27.07
CA LEU A 661 42.63 -11.94 -28.12
C LEU A 661 43.37 -11.35 -29.32
N THR A 662 43.09 -10.08 -29.65
CA THR A 662 43.75 -9.38 -30.75
C THR A 662 45.21 -9.09 -30.44
N TYR A 663 45.54 -8.65 -29.22
CA TYR A 663 46.88 -8.15 -28.90
C TYR A 663 47.73 -9.06 -28.01
N TYR A 664 47.12 -10.07 -27.38
CA TYR A 664 47.80 -10.97 -26.46
C TYR A 664 47.50 -12.43 -26.82
N ARG A 665 48.50 -13.30 -26.65
CA ARG A 665 48.35 -14.76 -26.75
C ARG A 665 49.02 -15.46 -25.58
N LYS A 666 48.66 -16.72 -25.38
CA LYS A 666 49.33 -17.57 -24.39
C LYS A 666 50.76 -17.91 -24.86
N PRO A 667 51.77 -17.96 -23.97
CA PRO A 667 53.10 -18.44 -24.34
C PRO A 667 53.03 -19.90 -24.78
N VAL A 668 53.67 -20.25 -25.90
CA VAL A 668 53.67 -21.62 -26.44
C VAL A 668 55.06 -22.25 -26.27
N GLY A 669 55.12 -23.51 -25.83
CA GLY A 669 56.37 -24.25 -25.67
C GLY A 669 57.31 -23.61 -24.61
N LEU A 670 58.50 -23.19 -25.04
CA LEU A 670 59.54 -22.59 -24.18
C LEU A 670 59.61 -21.05 -24.29
N GLU A 671 58.62 -20.41 -24.93
CA GLU A 671 58.56 -18.95 -25.03
C GLU A 671 58.47 -18.29 -23.65
N ARG A 672 59.25 -17.23 -23.46
CA ARG A 672 59.20 -16.43 -22.23
C ARG A 672 58.02 -15.46 -22.30
N GLY A 673 57.03 -15.68 -21.46
CA GLY A 673 55.93 -14.73 -21.28
C GLY A 673 56.38 -13.43 -20.59
N VAL A 674 55.74 -12.33 -20.96
CA VAL A 674 55.83 -11.02 -20.32
C VAL A 674 54.80 -10.96 -19.19
N TYR A 675 55.18 -10.36 -18.06
CA TYR A 675 54.28 -10.13 -16.94
C TYR A 675 53.58 -8.79 -17.10
N THR A 676 52.26 -8.81 -17.26
CA THR A 676 51.43 -7.61 -17.36
C THR A 676 50.35 -7.60 -16.30
N THR A 677 49.99 -6.43 -15.79
CA THR A 677 48.88 -6.27 -14.83
C THR A 677 47.61 -5.87 -15.57
N SER A 678 46.44 -6.14 -14.98
CA SER A 678 45.16 -5.65 -15.54
C SER A 678 45.13 -4.13 -15.69
N SER A 679 45.80 -3.37 -14.83
CA SER A 679 45.96 -1.92 -14.95
C SER A 679 46.79 -1.51 -16.16
N GLN A 680 47.85 -2.27 -16.50
CA GLN A 680 48.67 -2.01 -17.69
C GLN A 680 47.92 -2.34 -18.98
N ILE A 681 47.14 -3.42 -18.99
CA ILE A 681 46.24 -3.75 -20.11
C ILE A 681 45.23 -2.62 -20.33
N ILE A 682 44.58 -2.15 -19.27
CA ILE A 682 43.66 -1.00 -19.36
C ILE A 682 44.41 0.27 -19.78
N GLY A 683 45.60 0.53 -19.25
CA GLY A 683 46.39 1.70 -19.65
C GLY A 683 46.78 1.69 -21.13
N ARG A 684 47.01 0.51 -21.71
CA ARG A 684 47.31 0.35 -23.14
C ARG A 684 46.12 0.70 -24.03
N PHE A 685 44.91 0.34 -23.60
CA PHE A 685 43.68 0.55 -24.39
C PHE A 685 42.78 1.68 -23.86
N GLY A 686 43.17 2.36 -22.79
CA GLY A 686 42.36 3.36 -22.10
C GLY A 686 42.29 4.71 -22.82
N ASN A 687 43.12 4.89 -23.85
CA ASN A 687 43.04 6.03 -24.77
C ASN A 687 41.97 5.82 -25.86
N THR A 688 41.42 4.62 -25.99
CA THR A 688 40.27 4.35 -26.85
C THR A 688 39.01 4.87 -26.15
N SER A 689 37.98 5.32 -26.89
CA SER A 689 36.71 5.78 -26.30
C SER A 689 35.94 4.70 -25.51
N LEU A 690 36.49 3.50 -25.41
CA LEU A 690 35.97 2.33 -24.72
C LEU A 690 36.36 2.36 -23.23
N ARG A 691 35.36 2.41 -22.34
CA ARG A 691 35.59 2.34 -20.89
C ARG A 691 35.75 0.88 -20.45
N LEU A 692 37.00 0.43 -20.28
CA LEU A 692 37.31 -0.89 -19.73
C LEU A 692 37.34 -0.90 -18.20
N SER A 693 36.78 -1.94 -17.58
CA SER A 693 36.81 -2.14 -16.13
C SER A 693 37.88 -3.16 -15.73
N LEU A 694 38.59 -2.89 -14.62
CA LEU A 694 39.62 -3.78 -14.07
C LEU A 694 39.06 -5.16 -13.72
N GLN A 695 37.79 -5.21 -13.28
CA GLN A 695 37.10 -6.46 -12.99
C GLN A 695 36.80 -7.26 -14.25
N LYS A 696 36.32 -6.60 -15.32
CA LYS A 696 35.99 -7.23 -16.60
C LYS A 696 37.24 -7.79 -17.28
N VAL A 697 38.32 -7.00 -17.35
CA VAL A 697 39.61 -7.44 -17.91
C VAL A 697 40.19 -8.61 -17.11
N GLY A 698 40.16 -8.54 -15.77
CA GLY A 698 40.64 -9.64 -14.92
C GLY A 698 39.83 -10.93 -15.06
N ARG A 699 38.51 -10.82 -15.27
CA ARG A 699 37.63 -11.96 -15.57
C ARG A 699 37.94 -12.55 -16.94
N ALA A 700 38.02 -11.71 -17.97
CA ALA A 700 38.35 -12.12 -19.34
C ALA A 700 39.67 -12.88 -19.43
N MET A 701 40.74 -12.36 -18.82
CA MET A 701 42.04 -13.04 -18.76
C MET A 701 41.95 -14.43 -18.11
N ARG A 702 41.12 -14.58 -17.08
CA ARG A 702 40.93 -15.87 -16.39
C ARG A 702 40.16 -16.86 -17.26
N GLU A 703 39.06 -16.42 -17.88
CA GLU A 703 38.21 -17.26 -18.74
C GLU A 703 38.92 -17.69 -20.02
N LEU A 704 39.75 -16.82 -20.60
CA LEU A 704 40.63 -17.16 -21.74
C LEU A 704 41.81 -18.07 -21.35
N GLY A 705 41.96 -18.40 -20.06
CA GLY A 705 42.95 -19.35 -19.55
C GLY A 705 44.37 -18.78 -19.39
N PHE A 706 44.53 -17.46 -19.29
CA PHE A 706 45.84 -16.87 -19.00
C PHE A 706 46.28 -17.20 -17.57
N ARG A 707 47.57 -17.49 -17.39
CA ARG A 707 48.13 -17.82 -16.07
C ARG A 707 48.30 -16.55 -15.23
N GLN A 708 47.70 -16.55 -14.04
CA GLN A 708 47.91 -15.50 -13.04
C GLN A 708 49.06 -15.85 -12.09
N VAL A 709 49.94 -14.89 -11.81
CA VAL A 709 51.05 -15.00 -10.86
C VAL A 709 50.94 -13.88 -9.83
N LYS A 710 50.95 -14.24 -8.55
CA LYS A 710 50.95 -13.28 -7.44
C LYS A 710 52.38 -12.96 -7.04
N ALA A 711 52.76 -11.68 -7.07
CA ALA A 711 54.08 -11.23 -6.61
C ALA A 711 53.98 -9.83 -6.01
N SER A 712 54.65 -9.59 -4.88
CA SER A 712 54.87 -8.26 -4.29
C SER A 712 53.65 -7.33 -4.29
N ASN A 713 52.54 -7.79 -3.71
CA ASN A 713 51.25 -7.08 -3.57
C ASN A 713 50.47 -6.81 -4.87
N ALA A 714 50.86 -7.39 -6.02
CA ALA A 714 50.11 -7.28 -7.27
C ALA A 714 49.83 -8.65 -7.92
N ASN A 715 48.78 -8.69 -8.73
CA ASN A 715 48.44 -9.85 -9.56
C ASN A 715 48.91 -9.58 -11.00
N TYR A 716 49.84 -10.41 -11.49
CA TYR A 716 50.35 -10.36 -12.86
C TYR A 716 49.73 -11.47 -13.71
N TRP A 717 49.59 -11.21 -14.99
CA TRP A 717 49.20 -12.17 -16.02
C TRP A 717 50.39 -12.44 -16.92
N VAL A 718 50.64 -13.71 -17.23
CA VAL A 718 51.69 -14.13 -18.15
C VAL A 718 51.13 -14.14 -19.56
N VAL A 719 51.65 -13.26 -20.43
CA VAL A 719 51.17 -13.06 -21.80
C VAL A 719 52.32 -13.00 -22.79
N VAL A 720 52.06 -13.24 -24.07
CA VAL A 720 52.94 -12.83 -25.17
C VAL A 720 52.20 -11.79 -25.99
N GLU A 721 52.84 -10.67 -26.28
CA GLU A 721 52.25 -9.62 -27.12
C GLU A 721 52.31 -10.04 -28.59
N ARG A 722 51.18 -9.96 -29.30
CA ARG A 722 51.12 -10.21 -30.73
C ARG A 722 51.79 -9.07 -31.49
N THR A 723 52.52 -9.40 -32.54
CA THR A 723 53.16 -8.41 -33.42
C THR A 723 52.12 -7.72 -34.32
N THR A 724 52.47 -6.58 -34.90
CA THR A 724 51.58 -5.85 -35.82
C THR A 724 51.18 -6.66 -37.06
N GLU A 725 52.07 -7.56 -37.52
CA GLU A 725 51.80 -8.47 -38.64
C GLU A 725 50.81 -9.58 -38.23
N GLU A 726 50.96 -10.13 -37.03
CA GLU A 726 50.05 -11.14 -36.48
C GLU A 726 48.63 -10.58 -36.27
N VAL A 727 48.52 -9.34 -35.79
CA VAL A 727 47.23 -8.66 -35.58
C VAL A 727 46.47 -8.43 -36.89
N GLN A 728 47.16 -8.14 -37.99
CA GLN A 728 46.54 -7.81 -39.29
C GLN A 728 46.17 -9.04 -40.13
N HIS A 729 46.83 -10.17 -39.92
CA HIS A 729 46.72 -11.33 -40.82
C HIS A 729 46.24 -12.63 -40.17
N LEU A 730 46.14 -12.72 -38.84
CA LEU A 730 45.64 -13.89 -38.13
C LEU A 730 44.32 -13.58 -37.41
N LEU A 731 43.21 -14.13 -37.91
CA LEU A 731 42.03 -14.34 -37.06
C LEU A 731 42.47 -15.22 -35.87
N PRO A 732 42.20 -14.84 -34.60
CA PRO A 732 42.48 -15.70 -33.47
C PRO A 732 41.80 -17.05 -33.73
N ALA A 733 42.60 -18.11 -33.91
CA ALA A 733 42.08 -19.41 -34.32
C ALA A 733 41.02 -19.91 -33.32
N GLU A 734 39.98 -20.56 -33.82
CA GLU A 734 38.88 -21.15 -33.03
C GLU A 734 39.36 -22.11 -31.92
N THR A 735 40.60 -22.61 -32.02
CA THR A 735 41.28 -23.45 -31.02
C THR A 735 41.70 -22.72 -29.73
N GLU A 736 41.61 -21.39 -29.64
CA GLU A 736 41.81 -20.64 -28.39
C GLU A 736 40.51 -20.41 -27.60
N GLN A 737 39.35 -20.87 -28.09
CA GLN A 737 38.15 -21.00 -27.26
C GLN A 737 38.42 -22.02 -26.16
N ALA A 738 38.26 -21.59 -24.91
CA ALA A 738 38.57 -22.39 -23.74
C ALA A 738 37.86 -23.75 -23.77
N ASP A 739 38.60 -24.83 -23.51
CA ASP A 739 38.00 -26.05 -22.98
C ASP A 739 37.07 -25.65 -21.81
N PRO A 740 35.85 -26.22 -21.72
CA PRO A 740 34.95 -25.92 -20.62
C PRO A 740 35.70 -26.14 -19.29
N PRO A 741 35.52 -25.27 -18.28
CA PRO A 741 36.29 -25.33 -17.05
C PRO A 741 36.13 -26.73 -16.45
N GLY A 742 37.26 -27.43 -16.34
CA GLY A 742 37.34 -28.76 -15.74
C GLY A 742 36.65 -28.81 -14.38
N GLU A 743 35.91 -29.90 -14.19
CA GLU A 743 35.18 -30.28 -12.99
C GLU A 743 35.94 -29.88 -11.71
N LYS A 744 35.29 -29.04 -10.89
CA LYS A 744 35.52 -29.11 -9.44
C LYS A 744 34.58 -30.17 -8.89
N PRO A 745 35.02 -30.98 -7.91
CA PRO A 745 34.18 -32.02 -7.33
C PRO A 745 32.95 -31.37 -6.69
N SER A 746 31.78 -31.80 -7.17
CA SER A 746 30.47 -31.45 -6.66
C SER A 746 30.26 -32.14 -5.31
N GLU A 747 30.53 -31.44 -4.21
CA GLU A 747 29.79 -31.66 -2.96
C GLU A 747 28.60 -30.70 -2.95
N GLU A 748 27.51 -31.16 -3.57
CA GLU A 748 26.11 -30.96 -3.18
C GLU A 748 25.26 -31.60 -4.27
N ASN A 749 25.09 -32.92 -4.14
CA ASN A 749 24.00 -33.66 -4.78
C ASN A 749 22.69 -33.06 -4.26
N THR A 750 22.14 -32.12 -4.99
CA THR A 750 20.73 -31.81 -4.95
C THR A 750 20.29 -31.78 -6.39
N GLU A 751 19.73 -32.90 -6.85
CA GLU A 751 18.80 -32.92 -7.98
C GLU A 751 17.69 -31.93 -7.64
N LEU A 752 17.89 -30.67 -8.05
CA LEU A 752 16.83 -29.68 -8.01
C LEU A 752 16.01 -29.89 -9.28
N PRO A 753 14.68 -30.01 -9.16
CA PRO A 753 13.81 -30.03 -10.32
C PRO A 753 13.96 -28.68 -11.02
N PHE A 754 14.35 -28.75 -12.30
CA PHE A 754 14.24 -27.66 -13.26
C PHE A 754 12.78 -27.43 -13.61
#